data_AF-A0A4S4ENI1-F1
#
_entry.id   AF-A0A4S4ENI1-F1
#
_cell.length_a   1.000
_cell.length_b   1.000
_cell.length_c   1.000
_cell.angle_alpha   90.00
_cell.angle_beta   90.00
_cell.angle_gamma   90.00
#
_symmetry.space_group_name_H-M   'P 1'
#
loop_
_entity.id
_entity.type
_entity.pdbx_description
1 polymer ?
#
loop_
_entity_poly.entity_id
_entity_poly.type
_entity_poly.pdbx_seq_one_letter_code
_entity_poly.pdbx_strand_id
1 'polypeptide(L)'
;MADNGTSSLFAMKGDPMSLEDKVVSVSIFPHTAPIIWGANIRYHPYSSRPSSAPFRLTCEHNDGELPSGQTKISSNNKKKCLQRVKDLINSVGVPSITSSPHDSLQRGNWVKLICGASFEDVVDVRNLSLVYTLAGVDCIDCAADAAVVSAVNEGIEAAREIVPLRRPWVMISVNDDEDLHFRKAEFDPNDCPLDCSRPCEIVCPANAISLVGTPSALKGGVITERCYGCGRCFPVCPYDKIRAITYVRDASATAELLRREDVDAVEIHTNGRQTLLFEELWNGLGDSLGYLRLVAISLPHIGDSTISSMNMMYSLMQPNLRCFNLWQLDGRPMSGDIGRGATREAIAFAVHIAADKDRPPVNSKDEMSMVGSHSSPLALIGGVAYGGYARKIVGKVLNSMQSKHGLACIKHYPEHLLEALTEALTLVGTVKCFNTNLEGTLFYREKWMPRMPWRMPTENAKDLDPDEDGPTLISKLSWGKPLTLDLAEVSLSYTMASGQLFSRTTQALFYNYKQLPIQRMLDFDFLCGRETPSVAGIINPGSEGFQKLFFGQEEIAIPVHSTIEAACTAHPTADVFINFASFRSAAASSLSALKQPTIRVVAIIAEGVPELDTKQLIGYARANNKVVIGPATVGGIQAGAFKIGDTAGTIDNIIQCKLYRPGSVGFVSKSGGMSNELYNTIARVTDGIYEGIAIGGDVFPGSTLSDHVLRFNNIPQAKSHAMLVSQCLPLLNRVMAWVMSFPCCGSNAAFPVTAQGLCSHYHMRPYQICVMLCADHGPCVSGAHNTIVTARAGKDLVSSLVSGLLTIGPRFGGAIDDAARYFKDAYDKNLTPYEFVESMKKKGIRVPGIGHRIKRGDNRDKRVELLQLFARTNFPSVKYMEYAVQVETYTLTKANNLVLNVDGAIGSLFLDLLAGSGMFTKQEIDEIVEIGYLNGLFVLARSIGLIGHTFDQKRLKQPLYRHPWEDVLYTK
;
A
#
# COMPACT_ATOMS: atom_id res chain seq x y z
N MET A 1 -33.84 16.24 29.36
CA MET A 1 -33.36 15.01 30.03
C MET A 1 -32.77 14.12 28.94
N ALA A 2 -31.48 13.84 28.84
CA ALA A 2 -30.28 14.37 29.46
C ALA A 2 -29.12 14.08 28.47
N ASP A 3 -28.26 15.08 28.27
CA ASP A 3 -26.89 14.92 27.75
C ASP A 3 -26.07 13.95 28.61
N ASN A 4 -25.11 13.24 28.00
CA ASN A 4 -23.68 13.36 28.33
C ASN A 4 -22.80 12.31 27.61
N GLY A 5 -21.77 12.80 26.90
CA GLY A 5 -20.40 12.33 27.10
C GLY A 5 -19.86 11.21 26.21
N THR A 6 -19.42 11.53 24.99
CA THR A 6 -18.31 10.80 24.33
C THR A 6 -17.40 11.78 23.59
N SER A 7 -16.63 12.56 24.34
CA SER A 7 -15.53 13.39 23.83
C SER A 7 -14.31 13.27 24.74
N SER A 8 -13.41 12.31 24.47
CA SER A 8 -11.99 12.34 24.93
C SER A 8 -11.17 11.07 24.58
N LEU A 9 -11.43 10.36 23.47
CA LEU A 9 -10.64 9.16 23.11
C LEU A 9 -9.44 9.43 22.18
N PHE A 10 -9.21 10.66 21.72
CA PHE A 10 -8.05 10.99 20.89
C PHE A 10 -7.42 12.33 21.33
N ALA A 11 -6.28 12.25 22.02
CA ALA A 11 -5.41 13.39 22.30
C ALA A 11 -4.09 13.31 21.51
N MET A 12 -4.06 12.65 20.35
CA MET A 12 -3.01 12.89 19.35
C MET A 12 -3.44 14.09 18.51
N LYS A 13 -2.76 15.24 18.67
CA LYS A 13 -3.01 16.47 17.89
C LYS A 13 -2.47 16.38 16.44
N GLY A 14 -2.38 15.18 15.88
CA GLY A 14 -2.01 14.90 14.50
C GLY A 14 -3.11 14.08 13.81
N ASP A 15 -3.43 14.42 12.57
CA ASP A 15 -4.49 13.78 11.80
C ASP A 15 -4.19 12.26 11.65
N PRO A 16 -5.06 11.33 12.11
CA PRO A 16 -4.79 9.89 12.05
C PRO A 16 -4.53 9.37 10.62
N MET A 17 -4.99 10.09 9.59
CA MET A 17 -4.66 9.78 8.18
C MET A 17 -3.18 10.02 7.82
N SER A 18 -2.43 10.85 8.56
CA SER A 18 -1.04 11.22 8.24
C SER A 18 0.04 10.22 8.68
N LEU A 19 -0.36 9.27 9.56
CA LEU A 19 0.48 8.21 10.12
C LEU A 19 0.42 6.91 9.28
N GLU A 20 -0.53 6.80 8.35
CA GLU A 20 -0.64 5.66 7.44
C GLU A 20 0.67 5.48 6.65
N ASP A 21 1.21 4.25 6.66
CA ASP A 21 2.48 3.83 6.05
C ASP A 21 3.79 4.22 6.76
N LYS A 22 3.75 4.91 7.92
CA LYS A 22 4.98 5.40 8.60
C LYS A 22 5.29 4.69 9.92
N VAL A 23 4.28 4.32 10.71
CA VAL A 23 4.45 3.80 12.07
C VAL A 23 4.67 2.29 12.08
N VAL A 24 5.65 1.83 12.85
CA VAL A 24 5.97 0.41 13.02
C VAL A 24 5.24 -0.16 14.24
N SER A 25 5.19 0.55 15.38
CA SER A 25 4.48 0.06 16.58
C SER A 25 3.91 1.22 17.41
N VAL A 26 2.96 0.90 18.30
CA VAL A 26 2.21 1.87 19.13
C VAL A 26 2.33 1.49 20.61
N SER A 27 2.56 2.47 21.48
CA SER A 27 2.74 2.26 22.93
C SER A 27 1.51 2.69 23.75
N ILE A 28 1.10 1.94 24.78
CA ILE A 28 -0.11 2.23 25.60
C ILE A 28 0.22 2.60 27.06
N PHE A 29 -0.58 3.49 27.67
CA PHE A 29 -0.53 3.88 29.09
C PHE A 29 -1.92 4.31 29.65
N PRO A 30 -2.47 3.76 30.76
CA PRO A 30 -3.75 4.29 31.29
C PRO A 30 -4.04 4.33 32.83
N HIS A 31 -5.07 5.15 33.16
CA HIS A 31 -5.60 5.60 34.48
C HIS A 31 -6.48 4.63 35.33
N THR A 32 -6.50 4.85 36.66
CA THR A 32 -7.61 4.53 37.61
C THR A 32 -7.79 5.62 38.71
N ALA A 33 -9.02 5.81 39.24
CA ALA A 33 -9.42 6.55 40.48
C ALA A 33 -10.81 6.05 40.95
N PRO A 34 -11.32 6.21 42.22
CA PRO A 34 -10.98 7.19 43.29
C PRO A 34 -11.01 6.70 44.79
N ILE A 35 -10.64 7.58 45.77
CA ILE A 35 -11.26 7.91 47.11
C ILE A 35 -10.25 8.61 48.08
N ILE A 36 -10.78 9.45 48.99
CA ILE A 36 -10.25 10.63 49.72
C ILE A 36 -9.66 10.29 51.12
N TRP A 37 -8.55 10.94 51.58
CA TRP A 37 -8.38 11.79 52.81
C TRP A 37 -6.92 12.04 53.22
N GLY A 38 -6.59 13.31 53.54
CA GLY A 38 -5.77 13.68 54.72
C GLY A 38 -4.24 13.77 54.62
N ALA A 39 -3.73 15.01 54.65
CA ALA A 39 -2.34 15.51 54.81
C ALA A 39 -1.44 14.75 55.81
N ASN A 40 -0.09 14.84 55.80
CA ASN A 40 0.74 16.05 55.87
C ASN A 40 2.26 15.71 55.83
N ILE A 41 3.11 16.75 55.64
CA ILE A 41 4.57 16.89 56.02
C ILE A 41 5.63 16.91 54.89
N ARG A 42 6.64 17.78 55.13
CA ARG A 42 7.55 18.58 54.29
C ARG A 42 8.87 17.93 53.84
N TYR A 43 9.39 18.52 52.76
CA TYR A 43 10.77 18.63 52.22
C TYR A 43 11.97 18.52 53.20
N HIS A 44 13.07 17.88 52.77
CA HIS A 44 14.33 18.56 52.36
C HIS A 44 15.34 17.58 51.67
N PRO A 45 16.27 18.09 50.84
CA PRO A 45 17.15 17.34 49.92
C PRO A 45 18.59 17.20 50.45
N TYR A 46 19.40 16.30 49.89
CA TYR A 46 20.86 16.47 49.91
C TYR A 46 21.59 15.88 48.70
N SER A 47 22.55 16.68 48.25
CA SER A 47 23.58 16.48 47.24
C SER A 47 24.61 15.41 47.59
N SER A 48 25.26 14.83 46.59
CA SER A 48 26.73 14.81 46.49
C SER A 48 27.20 14.24 45.14
N ARG A 49 28.14 14.95 44.49
CA ARG A 49 29.01 14.43 43.43
C ARG A 49 30.06 13.50 44.05
N PRO A 50 30.66 12.62 43.25
CA PRO A 50 32.10 12.80 43.02
C PRO A 50 32.52 12.65 41.55
N SER A 51 33.66 13.27 41.28
CA SER A 51 34.42 13.30 40.04
C SER A 51 35.13 11.99 39.72
N SER A 52 35.05 11.53 38.47
CA SER A 52 36.13 10.77 37.83
C SER A 52 36.13 11.04 36.32
N ALA A 53 37.30 11.29 35.76
CA ALA A 53 37.52 11.64 34.36
C ALA A 53 37.60 10.36 33.49
N PRO A 54 37.00 10.30 32.29
CA PRO A 54 37.22 9.18 31.39
C PRO A 54 38.31 9.46 30.35
N PHE A 55 39.06 8.39 30.08
CA PHE A 55 40.13 8.23 29.12
C PHE A 55 39.76 8.69 27.69
N ARG A 56 40.65 9.46 27.06
CA ARG A 56 40.67 9.67 25.61
C ARG A 56 41.29 8.46 24.91
N LEU A 57 40.48 7.68 24.20
CA LEU A 57 40.97 6.81 23.12
C LEU A 57 41.14 7.68 21.87
N THR A 58 42.39 7.98 21.53
CA THR A 58 42.75 8.56 20.24
C THR A 58 42.87 7.41 19.24
N CYS A 59 42.05 7.44 18.18
CA CYS A 59 42.30 6.61 17.00
C CYS A 59 43.35 7.33 16.15
N GLU A 60 44.61 6.91 16.27
CA GLU A 60 45.63 7.16 15.26
C GLU A 60 45.34 6.23 14.06
N HIS A 61 44.98 6.82 12.92
CA HIS A 61 45.09 6.14 11.63
C HIS A 61 45.83 7.03 10.63
N ASN A 62 46.87 6.41 10.07
CA ASN A 62 47.86 6.92 9.13
C ASN A 62 47.27 7.74 7.99
N ASP A 63 47.80 8.95 7.81
CA ASP A 63 47.71 9.72 6.58
C ASP A 63 48.52 9.01 5.48
N GLY A 64 47.87 8.05 4.82
CA GLY A 64 48.31 7.52 3.53
C GLY A 64 47.72 8.37 2.40
N GLU A 65 48.60 8.95 1.57
CA GLU A 65 48.26 9.79 0.43
C GLU A 65 47.15 9.19 -0.46
N LEU A 66 46.03 9.92 -0.59
CA LEU A 66 44.98 9.67 -1.59
C LEU A 66 45.12 10.69 -2.75
N PRO A 67 44.91 10.26 -4.01
CA PRO A 67 45.30 11.02 -5.19
C PRO A 67 44.47 12.28 -5.40
N SER A 68 45.16 13.32 -5.85
CA SER A 68 44.68 14.67 -6.11
C SER A 68 43.47 14.73 -7.06
N GLY A 69 42.31 15.05 -6.50
CA GLY A 69 41.08 15.30 -7.28
C GLY A 69 39.91 15.77 -6.42
N GLN A 70 40.09 16.72 -5.50
CA GLN A 70 38.98 17.30 -4.71
C GLN A 70 38.83 18.81 -4.97
N THR A 71 37.67 19.18 -5.50
CA THR A 71 37.13 20.55 -5.49
C THR A 71 36.97 21.04 -4.05
N LYS A 72 37.82 21.98 -3.63
CA LYS A 72 37.75 22.66 -2.31
C LYS A 72 36.44 23.46 -2.19
N ILE A 73 35.47 22.95 -1.43
CA ILE A 73 34.37 23.76 -0.91
C ILE A 73 34.94 24.71 0.16
N SER A 74 34.73 26.02 0.02
CA SER A 74 35.31 27.04 0.91
C SER A 74 34.85 26.88 2.37
N SER A 75 35.76 27.14 3.33
CA SER A 75 35.49 27.06 4.78
C SER A 75 34.35 27.97 5.24
N ASN A 76 34.06 29.03 4.47
CA ASN A 76 32.99 29.98 4.75
C ASN A 76 31.58 29.37 4.51
N ASN A 77 31.43 28.51 3.49
CA ASN A 77 30.15 27.85 3.21
C ASN A 77 29.80 26.80 4.28
N LYS A 78 30.79 26.07 4.82
CA LYS A 78 30.55 25.09 5.90
C LYS A 78 29.99 25.74 7.16
N LYS A 79 30.52 26.90 7.56
CA LYS A 79 30.03 27.66 8.73
C LYS A 79 28.61 28.18 8.52
N LYS A 80 28.31 28.68 7.31
CA LYS A 80 26.97 29.18 6.95
C LYS A 80 25.89 28.09 7.01
N CYS A 81 26.20 26.88 6.56
CA CYS A 81 25.22 25.79 6.54
C CYS A 81 25.02 25.13 7.91
N LEU A 82 26.07 25.06 8.74
CA LEU A 82 25.91 24.68 10.14
C LEU A 82 25.04 25.69 10.91
N GLN A 83 25.17 26.98 10.62
CA GLN A 83 24.29 28.00 11.20
C GLN A 83 22.83 27.78 10.80
N ARG A 84 22.55 27.46 9.52
CA ARG A 84 21.19 27.13 9.05
C ARG A 84 20.58 25.92 9.76
N VAL A 85 21.38 24.90 10.11
CA VAL A 85 20.91 23.76 10.92
C VAL A 85 20.47 24.22 12.31
N LYS A 86 21.24 25.10 12.95
CA LYS A 86 20.88 25.67 14.27
C LYS A 86 19.62 26.53 14.19
N ASP A 87 19.54 27.39 13.18
CA ASP A 87 18.40 28.28 12.96
C ASP A 87 17.12 27.47 12.70
N LEU A 88 17.22 26.39 11.91
CA LEU A 88 16.12 25.45 11.65
C LEU A 88 15.58 24.84 12.95
N ILE A 89 16.44 24.26 13.78
CA ILE A 89 16.05 23.61 15.04
C ILE A 89 15.37 24.60 15.98
N ASN A 90 15.95 25.80 16.13
CA ASN A 90 15.39 26.85 16.97
C ASN A 90 14.03 27.36 16.45
N SER A 91 13.87 27.50 15.13
CA SER A 91 12.63 27.98 14.51
C SER A 91 11.46 27.00 14.64
N VAL A 92 11.75 25.69 14.61
CA VAL A 92 10.75 24.62 14.70
C VAL A 92 10.29 24.38 16.14
N GLY A 93 11.08 24.82 17.12
CA GLY A 93 10.77 24.68 18.54
C GLY A 93 10.99 23.26 19.06
N VAL A 94 12.02 22.56 18.56
CA VAL A 94 12.42 21.25 19.13
C VAL A 94 12.72 21.46 20.62
N PRO A 95 12.05 20.73 21.55
CA PRO A 95 12.06 21.05 22.97
C PRO A 95 13.47 21.11 23.55
N SER A 96 13.74 22.17 24.31
CA SER A 96 14.98 22.35 25.05
C SER A 96 15.05 21.43 26.28
N ILE A 97 16.20 21.45 26.96
CA ILE A 97 16.65 20.59 28.07
C ILE A 97 15.62 20.40 29.24
N THR A 98 14.52 21.15 29.27
CA THR A 98 13.56 21.21 30.39
C THR A 98 12.48 20.13 30.44
N SER A 99 12.25 19.35 29.39
CA SER A 99 11.27 18.23 29.39
C SER A 99 11.96 16.88 29.36
N SER A 100 11.47 15.89 30.12
CA SER A 100 12.03 14.54 30.12
C SER A 100 11.44 13.69 28.97
N PRO A 101 12.11 12.61 28.49
CA PRO A 101 11.45 11.62 27.64
C PRO A 101 10.14 11.13 28.26
N HIS A 102 10.15 10.85 29.57
CA HIS A 102 8.96 10.42 30.30
C HIS A 102 7.76 11.38 30.15
N ASP A 103 7.98 12.69 30.17
CA ASP A 103 6.90 13.67 29.95
C ASP A 103 6.22 13.51 28.58
N SER A 104 6.97 13.05 27.57
CA SER A 104 6.43 12.81 26.23
C SER A 104 5.58 11.54 26.17
N LEU A 105 5.89 10.52 26.96
CA LEU A 105 5.01 9.34 27.14
C LEU A 105 3.68 9.75 27.75
N GLN A 106 3.72 10.52 28.84
CA GLN A 106 2.51 10.97 29.54
C GLN A 106 1.61 11.84 28.65
N ARG A 107 2.20 12.65 27.77
CA ARG A 107 1.49 13.54 26.84
C ARG A 107 1.04 12.87 25.54
N GLY A 108 1.39 11.60 25.31
CA GLY A 108 1.01 10.88 24.09
C GLY A 108 1.75 11.31 22.83
N ASN A 109 2.90 11.98 22.98
CA ASN A 109 3.70 12.47 21.87
C ASN A 109 5.12 11.88 21.86
N TRP A 110 5.31 10.70 22.45
CA TRP A 110 6.58 9.98 22.41
C TRP A 110 6.90 9.45 21.00
N VAL A 111 8.16 9.54 20.62
CA VAL A 111 8.71 9.06 19.35
C VAL A 111 9.95 8.22 19.61
N LYS A 112 9.88 6.93 19.25
CA LYS A 112 10.99 5.98 19.28
C LYS A 112 11.58 5.80 17.87
N LEU A 113 12.89 5.96 17.70
CA LEU A 113 13.60 5.55 16.48
C LEU A 113 14.10 4.11 16.67
N ILE A 114 13.77 3.22 15.74
CA ILE A 114 14.29 1.85 15.69
C ILE A 114 15.41 1.80 14.65
N CYS A 115 16.66 1.73 15.10
CA CYS A 115 17.82 1.49 14.23
C CYS A 115 17.87 0.02 13.76
N GLY A 116 17.35 -0.90 14.57
CA GLY A 116 17.17 -2.32 14.26
C GLY A 116 17.88 -3.22 15.27
N ALA A 117 17.17 -4.21 15.82
CA ALA A 117 17.68 -5.16 16.81
C ALA A 117 18.87 -6.03 16.31
N SER A 118 18.92 -6.22 14.98
CA SER A 118 19.98 -6.95 14.29
C SER A 118 20.89 -6.09 13.41
N PHE A 119 20.70 -4.77 13.41
CA PHE A 119 21.47 -3.85 12.57
C PHE A 119 22.69 -3.33 13.34
N GLU A 120 23.87 -3.69 12.88
CA GLU A 120 25.15 -3.48 13.59
C GLU A 120 26.13 -2.61 12.78
N ASP A 121 25.68 -1.94 11.71
CA ASP A 121 26.48 -0.93 11.01
C ASP A 121 26.64 0.33 11.88
N VAL A 122 27.74 0.38 12.63
CA VAL A 122 28.04 1.46 13.56
C VAL A 122 28.09 2.84 12.92
N VAL A 123 28.46 2.96 11.64
CA VAL A 123 28.57 4.25 10.95
C VAL A 123 27.18 4.80 10.64
N ASP A 124 26.31 3.96 10.09
CA ASP A 124 24.94 4.35 9.78
C ASP A 124 24.12 4.56 11.05
N VAL A 125 24.27 3.70 12.07
CA VAL A 125 23.61 3.88 13.37
C VAL A 125 24.01 5.22 14.00
N ARG A 126 25.29 5.57 14.01
CA ARG A 126 25.78 6.85 14.54
C ARG A 126 25.19 8.04 13.78
N ASN A 127 25.15 7.98 12.46
CA ASN A 127 24.59 9.05 11.62
C ASN A 127 23.07 9.20 11.82
N LEU A 128 22.33 8.10 11.87
CA LEU A 128 20.89 8.09 12.17
C LEU A 128 20.61 8.68 13.55
N SER A 129 21.38 8.26 14.55
CA SER A 129 21.25 8.74 15.93
C SER A 129 21.46 10.24 16.03
N LEU A 130 22.46 10.77 15.32
CA LEU A 130 22.71 12.21 15.24
C LEU A 130 21.51 12.95 14.62
N VAL A 131 21.07 12.55 13.42
CA VAL A 131 20.00 13.25 12.68
C VAL A 131 18.69 13.24 13.46
N TYR A 132 18.30 12.10 14.03
CA TYR A 132 17.03 11.99 14.74
C TYR A 132 17.06 12.60 16.14
N THR A 133 18.22 12.65 16.79
CA THR A 133 18.39 13.44 18.01
C THR A 133 18.15 14.93 17.73
N LEU A 134 18.70 15.46 16.63
CA LEU A 134 18.42 16.84 16.19
C LEU A 134 16.93 17.06 15.85
N ALA A 135 16.23 16.02 15.37
CA ALA A 135 14.80 16.06 15.08
C ALA A 135 13.90 15.95 16.32
N GLY A 136 14.46 15.62 17.49
CA GLY A 136 13.72 15.59 18.77
C GLY A 136 13.05 14.26 19.12
N VAL A 137 13.63 13.12 18.73
CA VAL A 137 13.16 11.79 19.20
C VAL A 137 13.34 11.64 20.72
N ASP A 138 12.56 10.76 21.34
CA ASP A 138 12.59 10.49 22.78
C ASP A 138 13.42 9.27 23.15
N CYS A 139 13.49 8.31 22.25
CA CYS A 139 14.19 7.05 22.45
C CYS A 139 14.83 6.59 21.14
N ILE A 140 16.04 6.08 21.22
CA ILE A 140 16.76 5.45 20.11
C ILE A 140 17.01 4.00 20.51
N ASP A 141 16.46 3.10 19.72
CA ASP A 141 16.51 1.66 19.93
C ASP A 141 17.46 0.99 18.94
N CYS A 142 18.32 0.13 19.46
CA CYS A 142 19.44 -0.44 18.72
C CYS A 142 19.76 -1.87 19.17
N ALA A 143 20.60 -2.55 18.40
CA ALA A 143 21.10 -3.87 18.75
C ALA A 143 21.81 -3.86 20.12
N ALA A 144 21.58 -4.90 20.92
CA ALA A 144 22.30 -5.15 22.17
C ALA A 144 23.77 -5.57 21.92
N ASP A 145 24.55 -4.63 21.40
CA ASP A 145 25.98 -4.76 21.13
C ASP A 145 26.74 -3.53 21.63
N ALA A 146 27.90 -3.76 22.24
CA ALA A 146 28.67 -2.70 22.90
C ALA A 146 29.17 -1.62 21.93
N ALA A 147 29.53 -1.97 20.70
CA ALA A 147 29.99 -1.02 19.69
C ALA A 147 28.82 -0.20 19.13
N VAL A 148 27.67 -0.85 18.90
CA VAL A 148 26.44 -0.19 18.44
C VAL A 148 25.94 0.82 19.49
N VAL A 149 25.86 0.43 20.77
CA VAL A 149 25.48 1.34 21.88
C VAL A 149 26.41 2.55 21.95
N SER A 150 27.71 2.32 21.79
CA SER A 150 28.70 3.41 21.80
C SER A 150 28.50 4.35 20.60
N ALA A 151 28.17 3.81 19.42
CA ALA A 151 27.90 4.60 18.21
C ALA A 151 26.62 5.45 18.33
N VAL A 152 25.57 4.90 18.95
CA VAL A 152 24.34 5.66 19.26
C VAL A 152 24.66 6.83 20.18
N ASN A 153 25.36 6.58 21.29
CA ASN A 153 25.76 7.61 22.24
C ASN A 153 26.65 8.68 21.61
N GLU A 154 27.62 8.29 20.77
CA GLU A 154 28.46 9.25 20.03
C GLU A 154 27.64 10.10 19.06
N GLY A 155 26.63 9.53 18.40
CA GLY A 155 25.70 10.26 17.53
C GLY A 155 24.85 11.27 18.31
N ILE A 156 24.34 10.87 19.47
CA ILE A 156 23.59 11.73 20.40
C ILE A 156 24.45 12.90 20.87
N GLU A 157 25.65 12.63 21.37
CA GLU A 157 26.55 13.69 21.85
C GLU A 157 26.98 14.62 20.72
N ALA A 158 27.26 14.09 19.52
CA ALA A 158 27.53 14.92 18.34
C ALA A 158 26.36 15.83 17.96
N ALA A 159 25.11 15.41 18.15
CA ALA A 159 23.95 16.28 17.96
C ALA A 159 23.88 17.38 19.03
N ARG A 160 24.16 17.03 20.29
CA ARG A 160 24.15 17.95 21.44
C ARG A 160 25.27 18.99 21.39
N GLU A 161 26.41 18.64 20.79
CA GLU A 161 27.49 19.58 20.49
C GLU A 161 27.07 20.64 19.44
N ILE A 162 26.17 20.29 18.51
CA ILE A 162 25.66 21.23 17.49
C ILE A 162 24.64 22.19 18.12
N VAL A 163 23.63 21.64 18.81
CA VAL A 163 22.61 22.40 19.55
C VAL A 163 22.36 21.73 20.90
N PRO A 164 22.33 22.48 22.02
CA PRO A 164 22.00 21.93 23.33
C PRO A 164 20.56 21.39 23.39
N LEU A 165 20.41 20.10 23.14
CA LEU A 165 19.13 19.37 23.11
C LEU A 165 19.04 18.38 24.26
N ARG A 166 17.79 17.98 24.56
CA ARG A 166 17.50 16.88 25.48
C ARG A 166 18.08 15.56 24.94
N ARG A 167 18.72 14.78 25.80
CA ARG A 167 19.23 13.45 25.47
C ARG A 167 18.05 12.45 25.34
N PRO A 168 17.88 11.74 24.21
CA PRO A 168 16.95 10.63 24.14
C PRO A 168 17.43 9.47 25.03
N TRP A 169 16.52 8.57 25.41
CA TRP A 169 16.89 7.31 26.04
C TRP A 169 17.53 6.36 25.02
N VAL A 170 18.57 5.65 25.43
CA VAL A 170 19.17 4.58 24.63
C VAL A 170 18.54 3.26 25.06
N MET A 171 17.84 2.64 24.12
CA MET A 171 17.19 1.34 24.29
C MET A 171 17.96 0.26 23.54
N ILE A 172 18.16 -0.88 24.19
CA ILE A 172 18.70 -2.07 23.52
C ILE A 172 17.59 -3.12 23.37
N SER A 173 17.51 -3.76 22.21
CA SER A 173 16.53 -4.83 21.97
C SER A 173 17.14 -6.23 22.13
N VAL A 174 16.41 -7.11 22.84
CA VAL A 174 16.70 -8.54 23.04
C VAL A 174 15.44 -9.38 22.79
N ASN A 175 15.61 -10.70 22.69
CA ASN A 175 14.54 -11.67 22.45
C ASN A 175 14.62 -12.85 23.44
N ASP A 176 13.47 -13.38 23.83
CA ASP A 176 13.36 -14.58 24.68
C ASP A 176 13.36 -15.90 23.88
N ASP A 177 13.00 -15.86 22.59
CA ASP A 177 12.90 -17.01 21.69
C ASP A 177 13.24 -16.59 20.24
N GLU A 178 13.10 -17.50 19.28
CA GLU A 178 13.23 -17.19 17.85
C GLU A 178 12.27 -16.08 17.42
N ASP A 179 12.84 -14.95 16.97
CA ASP A 179 12.09 -13.76 16.58
C ASP A 179 12.55 -13.22 15.21
N LEU A 180 11.60 -12.76 14.40
CA LEU A 180 11.85 -12.28 13.03
C LEU A 180 12.67 -10.98 12.97
N HIS A 181 12.74 -10.21 14.06
CA HIS A 181 13.60 -9.04 14.21
C HIS A 181 15.07 -9.42 14.53
N PHE A 182 15.29 -10.67 14.97
CA PHE A 182 16.59 -11.26 15.33
C PHE A 182 17.08 -12.28 14.28
N ARG A 183 16.65 -12.11 13.03
CA ARG A 183 17.08 -12.95 11.91
C ARG A 183 18.04 -12.23 10.98
N LYS A 184 18.98 -12.96 10.40
CA LYS A 184 19.85 -12.50 9.31
C LYS A 184 19.77 -13.45 8.12
N ALA A 185 20.01 -12.92 6.93
CA ALA A 185 20.20 -13.73 5.74
C ALA A 185 21.59 -14.36 5.75
N GLU A 186 21.72 -15.59 5.29
CA GLU A 186 23.00 -16.29 5.12
C GLU A 186 22.95 -17.17 3.86
N PHE A 187 24.08 -17.26 3.16
CA PHE A 187 24.32 -18.23 2.09
C PHE A 187 25.83 -18.41 1.88
N ASP A 188 26.26 -19.55 1.34
CA ASP A 188 27.64 -19.74 0.87
C ASP A 188 27.82 -19.02 -0.48
N PRO A 189 28.71 -18.01 -0.58
CA PRO A 189 29.01 -17.32 -1.83
C PRO A 189 29.48 -18.25 -2.96
N ASN A 190 30.14 -19.37 -2.62
CA ASN A 190 30.62 -20.35 -3.59
C ASN A 190 29.48 -21.20 -4.19
N ASP A 191 28.35 -21.31 -3.50
CA ASP A 191 27.15 -22.00 -3.97
C ASP A 191 26.26 -21.14 -4.87
N CYS A 192 26.64 -19.87 -5.09
CA CYS A 192 25.89 -18.96 -5.94
C CYS A 192 26.23 -19.20 -7.43
N PRO A 193 25.25 -19.57 -8.29
CA PRO A 193 25.52 -19.84 -9.70
C PRO A 193 26.06 -18.62 -10.45
N LEU A 194 27.03 -18.86 -11.34
CA LEU A 194 27.70 -17.81 -12.11
C LEU A 194 26.78 -17.10 -13.11
N ASP A 195 25.72 -17.78 -13.56
CA ASP A 195 24.68 -17.30 -14.46
C ASP A 195 23.51 -16.63 -13.72
N CYS A 196 23.55 -16.56 -12.39
CA CYS A 196 22.52 -15.89 -11.60
C CYS A 196 22.50 -14.38 -11.87
N SER A 197 21.33 -13.82 -12.15
CA SER A 197 21.10 -12.38 -12.32
C SER A 197 21.16 -11.57 -11.01
N ARG A 198 21.37 -12.24 -9.88
CA ARG A 198 21.52 -11.68 -8.51
C ARG A 198 20.41 -10.69 -8.10
N PRO A 199 19.12 -11.06 -8.24
CA PRO A 199 18.02 -10.18 -7.82
C PRO A 199 18.03 -9.89 -6.31
N CYS A 200 18.69 -10.74 -5.50
CA CYS A 200 18.86 -10.55 -4.07
C CYS A 200 19.68 -9.30 -3.70
N GLU A 201 20.65 -8.89 -4.53
CA GLU A 201 21.42 -7.65 -4.33
C GLU A 201 20.53 -6.43 -4.53
N ILE A 202 19.73 -6.44 -5.60
CA ILE A 202 18.86 -5.34 -6.01
C ILE A 202 17.73 -5.11 -5.00
N VAL A 203 17.16 -6.18 -4.45
CA VAL A 203 16.02 -6.09 -3.53
C VAL A 203 16.44 -5.72 -2.10
N CYS A 204 17.74 -5.81 -1.77
CA CYS A 204 18.24 -5.63 -0.40
C CYS A 204 18.32 -4.13 -0.04
N PRO A 205 17.45 -3.63 0.86
CA PRO A 205 17.39 -2.21 1.20
C PRO A 205 18.61 -1.70 1.98
N ALA A 206 19.34 -2.59 2.64
CA ALA A 206 20.56 -2.27 3.40
C ALA A 206 21.84 -2.39 2.56
N ASN A 207 21.75 -2.78 1.29
CA ASN A 207 22.91 -3.20 0.50
C ASN A 207 23.79 -4.23 1.25
N ALA A 208 23.15 -5.12 2.01
CA ALA A 208 23.81 -6.10 2.86
C ALA A 208 24.23 -7.37 2.11
N ILE A 209 24.05 -7.42 0.79
CA ILE A 209 24.52 -8.53 -0.06
C ILE A 209 25.44 -7.91 -1.10
N SER A 210 26.69 -8.37 -1.13
CA SER A 210 27.70 -7.90 -2.07
C SER A 210 28.55 -9.07 -2.54
N LEU A 211 28.47 -9.42 -3.82
CA LEU A 211 29.29 -10.45 -4.46
C LEU A 211 30.21 -9.81 -5.51
N VAL A 212 31.50 -9.81 -5.26
CA VAL A 212 32.54 -9.19 -6.12
C VAL A 212 33.50 -10.27 -6.62
N GLY A 213 33.69 -10.39 -7.95
CA GLY A 213 34.64 -11.36 -8.50
C GLY A 213 34.52 -11.64 -9.99
N THR A 214 35.42 -12.46 -10.51
CA THR A 214 35.41 -12.98 -11.89
C THR A 214 34.60 -14.28 -11.95
N PRO A 215 34.17 -14.75 -13.14
CA PRO A 215 33.38 -15.98 -13.29
C PRO A 215 34.03 -17.24 -12.69
N SER A 216 35.33 -17.24 -12.40
CA SER A 216 36.04 -18.39 -11.83
C SER A 216 36.24 -18.32 -10.31
N ALA A 217 35.95 -17.18 -9.66
CA ALA A 217 36.09 -17.01 -8.21
C ALA A 217 35.23 -15.82 -7.72
N LEU A 218 34.05 -16.12 -7.19
CA LEU A 218 33.21 -15.14 -6.49
C LEU A 218 33.74 -14.95 -5.06
N LYS A 219 33.95 -13.70 -4.63
CA LYS A 219 34.23 -13.34 -3.23
C LYS A 219 33.12 -12.42 -2.72
N GLY A 220 32.81 -12.46 -1.42
CA GLY A 220 31.77 -11.62 -0.82
C GLY A 220 30.73 -12.46 -0.08
N GLY A 221 29.48 -11.99 -0.02
CA GLY A 221 28.40 -12.68 0.69
C GLY A 221 27.42 -11.71 1.33
N VAL A 222 26.78 -12.15 2.42
CA VAL A 222 25.99 -11.26 3.28
C VAL A 222 26.95 -10.50 4.19
N ILE A 223 26.87 -9.16 4.17
CA ILE A 223 27.51 -8.28 5.15
C ILE A 223 26.65 -8.34 6.41
N THR A 224 27.04 -9.20 7.35
CA THR A 224 26.27 -9.56 8.55
C THR A 224 25.88 -8.34 9.38
N GLU A 225 26.74 -7.33 9.45
CA GLU A 225 26.54 -6.12 10.25
C GLU A 225 25.45 -5.22 9.64
N ARG A 226 25.29 -5.23 8.32
CA ARG A 226 24.26 -4.46 7.59
C ARG A 226 22.95 -5.20 7.46
N CYS A 227 22.96 -6.52 7.60
CA CYS A 227 21.79 -7.35 7.42
C CYS A 227 20.86 -7.24 8.64
N TYR A 228 19.80 -6.44 8.53
CA TYR A 228 18.80 -6.30 9.59
C TYR A 228 17.61 -7.30 9.48
N GLY A 229 17.72 -8.33 8.63
CA GLY A 229 16.68 -9.37 8.58
C GLY A 229 15.41 -9.04 7.81
N CYS A 230 15.45 -8.10 6.85
CA CYS A 230 14.25 -7.71 6.08
C CYS A 230 13.59 -8.87 5.31
N GLY A 231 14.34 -9.93 4.98
CA GLY A 231 13.87 -11.14 4.32
C GLY A 231 13.45 -11.01 2.86
N ARG A 232 13.66 -9.85 2.23
CA ARG A 232 13.33 -9.62 0.81
C ARG A 232 14.13 -10.50 -0.14
N CYS A 233 15.33 -10.90 0.26
CA CYS A 233 16.23 -11.71 -0.54
C CYS A 233 15.79 -13.18 -0.67
N PHE A 234 15.01 -13.72 0.28
CA PHE A 234 14.56 -15.13 0.25
C PHE A 234 13.68 -15.43 -0.98
N PRO A 235 12.52 -14.75 -1.17
CA PRO A 235 11.60 -15.12 -2.25
C PRO A 235 12.10 -14.76 -3.66
N VAL A 236 13.09 -13.88 -3.78
CA VAL A 236 13.64 -13.49 -5.08
C VAL A 236 14.83 -14.34 -5.52
N CYS A 237 15.39 -15.17 -4.64
CA CYS A 237 16.51 -16.03 -4.98
C CYS A 237 16.04 -17.13 -5.96
N PRO A 238 16.51 -17.14 -7.23
CA PRO A 238 15.99 -18.09 -8.23
C PRO A 238 16.35 -19.56 -7.93
N TYR A 239 17.35 -19.77 -7.07
CA TYR A 239 17.92 -21.08 -6.75
C TYR A 239 17.72 -21.47 -5.28
N ASP A 240 16.97 -20.67 -4.52
CA ASP A 240 16.64 -20.90 -3.11
C ASP A 240 17.86 -21.19 -2.21
N LYS A 241 18.95 -20.44 -2.42
CA LYS A 241 20.24 -20.61 -1.72
C LYS A 241 20.38 -19.75 -0.46
N ILE A 242 19.48 -18.79 -0.23
CA ILE A 242 19.56 -17.86 0.89
C ILE A 242 18.63 -18.32 2.01
N ARG A 243 19.20 -18.65 3.17
CA ARG A 243 18.46 -19.05 4.37
C ARG A 243 18.39 -17.94 5.41
N ALA A 244 17.40 -18.03 6.30
CA ALA A 244 17.33 -17.18 7.49
C ALA A 244 18.02 -17.91 8.65
N ILE A 245 18.92 -17.21 9.36
CA ILE A 245 19.39 -17.63 10.68
C ILE A 245 18.79 -16.68 11.70
N THR A 246 18.09 -17.24 12.67
CA THR A 246 17.68 -16.51 13.88
C THR A 246 18.72 -16.71 14.96
N TYR A 247 18.97 -15.68 15.77
CA TYR A 247 19.82 -15.79 16.94
C TYR A 247 19.11 -15.20 18.17
N VAL A 248 19.48 -15.69 19.34
CA VAL A 248 18.99 -15.20 20.63
C VAL A 248 20.13 -14.48 21.33
N ARG A 249 19.86 -13.30 21.89
CA ARG A 249 20.87 -12.55 22.63
C ARG A 249 21.17 -13.24 23.97
N ASP A 250 22.45 -13.38 24.28
CA ASP A 250 22.86 -13.95 25.56
C ASP A 250 22.47 -13.03 26.72
N ALA A 251 21.78 -13.60 27.73
CA ALA A 251 21.27 -12.85 28.87
C ALA A 251 22.40 -12.28 29.74
N SER A 252 23.53 -12.98 29.87
CA SER A 252 24.67 -12.55 30.68
C SER A 252 25.37 -11.35 30.04
N ALA A 253 25.64 -11.42 28.74
CA ALA A 253 26.21 -10.32 27.96
C ALA A 253 25.28 -9.09 27.95
N THR A 254 23.96 -9.32 27.86
CA THR A 254 22.97 -8.24 27.96
C THR A 254 23.02 -7.59 29.35
N ALA A 255 23.04 -8.38 30.43
CA ALA A 255 23.10 -7.87 31.80
C ALA A 255 24.37 -7.04 32.08
N GLU A 256 25.51 -7.40 31.46
CA GLU A 256 26.73 -6.59 31.51
C GLU A 256 26.56 -5.26 30.77
N LEU A 257 25.93 -5.28 29.60
CA LEU A 257 25.66 -4.07 28.82
C LEU A 257 24.71 -3.11 29.56
N LEU A 258 23.69 -3.65 30.24
CA LEU A 258 22.72 -2.90 31.05
C LEU A 258 23.34 -2.21 32.27
N ARG A 259 24.48 -2.69 32.78
CA ARG A 259 25.21 -2.05 33.89
C ARG A 259 25.99 -0.80 33.46
N ARG A 260 26.10 -0.52 32.16
CA ARG A 260 26.74 0.70 31.67
C ARG A 260 25.83 1.90 31.89
N GLU A 261 26.41 3.06 32.19
CA GLU A 261 25.66 4.31 32.38
C GLU A 261 25.08 4.92 31.08
N ASP A 262 25.38 4.32 29.93
CA ASP A 262 25.01 4.81 28.61
C ASP A 262 23.89 4.00 27.93
N VAL A 263 23.24 3.10 28.68
CA VAL A 263 22.00 2.39 28.32
C VAL A 263 20.90 2.78 29.32
N ASP A 264 19.75 3.25 28.83
CA ASP A 264 18.65 3.72 29.68
C ASP A 264 17.46 2.76 29.70
N ALA A 265 17.30 1.93 28.67
CA ALA A 265 16.12 1.10 28.49
C ALA A 265 16.44 -0.25 27.83
N VAL A 266 15.57 -1.23 28.06
CA VAL A 266 15.59 -2.51 27.35
C VAL A 266 14.25 -2.76 26.68
N GLU A 267 14.27 -3.32 25.48
CA GLU A 267 13.11 -3.90 24.82
C GLU A 267 13.26 -5.42 24.74
N ILE A 268 12.27 -6.15 25.25
CA ILE A 268 12.21 -7.61 25.18
C ILE A 268 11.15 -7.97 24.14
N HIS A 269 11.58 -8.59 23.04
CA HIS A 269 10.72 -9.19 22.02
C HIS A 269 10.28 -10.57 22.49
N THR A 270 8.98 -10.82 22.45
CA THR A 270 8.40 -12.10 22.85
C THR A 270 7.28 -12.53 21.90
N ASN A 271 7.18 -13.83 21.65
CA ASN A 271 6.08 -14.41 20.87
C ASN A 271 4.78 -14.57 21.69
N GLY A 272 4.83 -14.38 23.01
CA GLY A 272 3.69 -14.45 23.93
C GLY A 272 3.05 -15.83 24.10
N ARG A 273 3.59 -16.87 23.47
CA ARG A 273 3.08 -18.25 23.52
C ARG A 273 3.77 -19.08 24.61
N GLN A 274 5.01 -18.74 24.98
CA GLN A 274 5.82 -19.47 25.94
C GLN A 274 6.35 -18.55 27.04
N THR A 275 5.75 -18.61 28.23
CA THR A 275 6.14 -17.74 29.36
C THR A 275 7.42 -18.20 30.08
N LEU A 276 7.84 -19.46 29.89
CA LEU A 276 9.04 -20.01 30.52
C LEU A 276 10.32 -19.37 29.99
N LEU A 277 10.45 -19.22 28.67
CA LEU A 277 11.62 -18.58 28.05
C LEU A 277 11.73 -17.11 28.43
N PHE A 278 10.58 -16.43 28.51
CA PHE A 278 10.51 -15.06 29.03
C PHE A 278 11.00 -14.98 30.48
N GLU A 279 10.58 -15.90 31.34
CA GLU A 279 11.01 -15.98 32.74
C GLU A 279 12.51 -16.26 32.87
N GLU A 280 13.06 -17.17 32.06
CA GLU A 280 14.50 -17.46 32.01
C GLU A 280 15.32 -16.22 31.65
N LEU A 281 14.93 -15.50 30.58
CA LEU A 281 15.58 -14.25 30.18
C LEU A 281 15.46 -13.19 31.28
N TRP A 282 14.25 -12.97 31.81
CA TRP A 282 13.98 -11.96 32.84
C TRP A 282 14.82 -12.21 34.11
N ASN A 283 14.87 -13.46 34.57
CA ASN A 283 15.70 -13.85 35.71
C ASN A 283 17.19 -13.72 35.40
N GLY A 284 17.61 -14.01 34.16
CA GLY A 284 18.98 -13.85 33.69
C GLY A 284 19.47 -12.40 33.69
N LEU A 285 18.58 -11.43 33.46
CA LEU A 285 18.92 -10.00 33.60
C LEU A 285 19.15 -9.60 35.07
N GLY A 286 18.40 -10.19 36.00
CA GLY A 286 18.61 -10.06 37.45
C GLY A 286 18.75 -8.61 37.93
N ASP A 287 19.75 -8.34 38.77
CA ASP A 287 19.97 -7.01 39.37
C ASP A 287 20.34 -5.91 38.36
N SER A 288 20.70 -6.25 37.11
CA SER A 288 21.00 -5.26 36.07
C SER A 288 19.78 -4.40 35.70
N LEU A 289 18.57 -4.92 35.94
CA LEU A 289 17.32 -4.17 35.76
C LEU A 289 17.22 -2.92 36.64
N GLY A 290 17.99 -2.86 37.74
CA GLY A 290 18.03 -1.69 38.62
C GLY A 290 18.69 -0.44 38.02
N TYR A 291 19.41 -0.58 36.90
CA TYR A 291 20.06 0.55 36.19
C TYR A 291 19.15 1.15 35.11
N LEU A 292 18.06 0.48 34.78
CA LEU A 292 17.15 0.88 33.71
C LEU A 292 16.15 1.96 34.17
N ARG A 293 15.82 2.86 33.26
CA ARG A 293 14.70 3.81 33.38
C ARG A 293 13.40 3.22 32.84
N LEU A 294 13.48 2.32 31.85
CA LEU A 294 12.33 1.77 31.14
C LEU A 294 12.58 0.33 30.69
N VAL A 295 11.60 -0.54 30.90
CA VAL A 295 11.49 -1.85 30.26
C VAL A 295 10.32 -1.81 29.29
N ALA A 296 10.55 -2.20 28.04
CA ALA A 296 9.53 -2.33 27.01
C ALA A 296 9.32 -3.80 26.64
N ILE A 297 8.08 -4.26 26.55
CA ILE A 297 7.73 -5.61 26.09
C ILE A 297 7.10 -5.49 24.71
N SER A 298 7.76 -6.05 23.68
CA SER A 298 7.27 -6.09 22.31
C SER A 298 6.54 -7.40 22.06
N LEU A 299 5.25 -7.31 21.72
CA LEU A 299 4.37 -8.48 21.60
C LEU A 299 3.46 -8.36 20.34
N PRO A 300 3.31 -9.42 19.52
CA PRO A 300 2.32 -9.46 18.45
C PRO A 300 0.91 -9.78 18.99
N HIS A 301 -0.12 -9.50 18.20
CA HIS A 301 -1.49 -9.88 18.53
C HIS A 301 -1.67 -11.39 18.40
N ILE A 302 -1.87 -12.07 19.53
CA ILE A 302 -2.06 -13.53 19.63
C ILE A 302 -3.54 -13.91 19.83
N GLY A 303 -4.47 -13.03 19.41
CA GLY A 303 -5.92 -13.23 19.55
C GLY A 303 -6.39 -13.07 21.00
N ASP A 304 -7.43 -13.81 21.39
CA ASP A 304 -8.10 -13.69 22.69
C ASP A 304 -7.18 -13.96 23.89
N SER A 305 -6.08 -14.69 23.68
CA SER A 305 -5.09 -15.00 24.71
C SER A 305 -4.16 -13.83 25.08
N THR A 306 -4.17 -12.74 24.29
CA THR A 306 -3.20 -11.63 24.41
C THR A 306 -3.15 -11.05 25.83
N ILE A 307 -4.30 -10.66 26.38
CA ILE A 307 -4.37 -10.01 27.70
C ILE A 307 -3.94 -10.96 28.82
N SER A 308 -4.31 -12.24 28.71
CA SER A 308 -3.90 -13.26 29.66
C SER A 308 -2.38 -13.44 29.68
N SER A 309 -1.74 -13.53 28.50
CA SER A 309 -0.27 -13.59 28.39
C SER A 309 0.40 -12.32 28.93
N MET A 310 -0.15 -11.14 28.62
CA MET A 310 0.37 -9.87 29.14
C MET A 310 0.32 -9.82 30.67
N ASN A 311 -0.78 -10.25 31.29
CA ASN A 311 -0.92 -10.28 32.75
C ASN A 311 0.04 -11.28 33.39
N MET A 312 0.21 -12.47 32.79
CA MET A 312 1.16 -13.47 33.26
C MET A 312 2.59 -12.93 33.26
N MET A 313 3.03 -12.33 32.14
CA MET A 313 4.35 -11.70 32.04
C MET A 313 4.52 -10.55 33.04
N TYR A 314 3.48 -9.72 33.23
CA TYR A 314 3.53 -8.67 34.22
C TYR A 314 3.68 -9.21 35.65
N SER A 315 2.97 -10.27 36.02
CA SER A 315 3.11 -10.93 37.32
C SER A 315 4.52 -11.47 37.57
N LEU A 316 5.19 -11.98 36.53
CA LEU A 316 6.59 -12.41 36.60
C LEU A 316 7.55 -11.21 36.78
N MET A 317 7.27 -10.10 36.10
CA MET A 317 8.10 -8.89 36.16
C MET A 317 7.94 -8.12 37.48
N GLN A 318 6.72 -8.05 38.00
CA GLN A 318 6.31 -7.19 39.12
C GLN A 318 7.23 -7.25 40.36
N PRO A 319 7.76 -8.41 40.80
CA PRO A 319 8.62 -8.48 41.98
C PRO A 319 9.92 -7.67 41.83
N ASN A 320 10.49 -7.63 40.63
CA ASN A 320 11.80 -7.06 40.34
C ASN A 320 11.77 -5.83 39.42
N LEU A 321 10.59 -5.43 38.94
CA LEU A 321 10.40 -4.24 38.11
C LEU A 321 10.53 -2.96 38.96
N ARG A 322 11.65 -2.26 38.81
CA ARG A 322 11.99 -1.01 39.54
C ARG A 322 11.88 0.27 38.68
N CYS A 323 11.49 0.13 37.43
CA CYS A 323 11.48 1.19 36.44
C CYS A 323 10.16 1.23 35.67
N PHE A 324 10.01 2.15 34.71
CA PHE A 324 8.78 2.24 33.93
C PHE A 324 8.58 0.99 33.07
N ASN A 325 7.33 0.53 32.96
CA ASN A 325 6.95 -0.55 32.04
C ASN A 325 6.25 0.05 30.82
N LEU A 326 6.56 -0.46 29.63
CA LEU A 326 5.98 -0.04 28.36
C LEU A 326 5.55 -1.27 27.57
N TRP A 327 4.31 -1.29 27.11
CA TRP A 327 3.87 -2.32 26.16
C TRP A 327 4.00 -1.77 24.74
N GLN A 328 4.83 -2.40 23.92
CA GLN A 328 4.97 -2.10 22.50
C GLN A 328 4.17 -3.13 21.68
N LEU A 329 3.16 -2.63 20.97
CA LEU A 329 2.17 -3.46 20.32
C LEU A 329 2.43 -3.51 18.82
N ASP A 330 3.02 -4.62 18.38
CA ASP A 330 3.54 -4.79 17.01
C ASP A 330 2.45 -5.22 16.00
N GLY A 331 1.21 -5.47 16.45
CA GLY A 331 0.13 -5.91 15.58
C GLY A 331 0.37 -7.33 15.06
N ARG A 332 1.02 -7.49 13.90
CA ARG A 332 1.51 -8.79 13.42
C ARG A 332 3.03 -8.89 13.59
N PRO A 333 3.65 -10.09 13.62
CA PRO A 333 5.11 -10.20 13.62
C PRO A 333 5.72 -9.46 12.41
N MET A 334 6.46 -8.37 12.64
CA MET A 334 6.95 -7.49 11.59
C MET A 334 8.46 -7.65 11.38
N SER A 335 8.90 -8.39 10.36
CA SER A 335 10.28 -8.17 9.89
C SER A 335 10.36 -6.77 9.27
N GLY A 336 11.38 -5.98 9.64
CA GLY A 336 11.46 -4.52 9.52
C GLY A 336 11.33 -3.85 8.14
N ASP A 337 10.70 -4.46 7.13
CA ASP A 337 10.32 -3.80 5.86
C ASP A 337 9.22 -4.52 5.03
N ILE A 338 8.03 -4.85 5.60
CA ILE A 338 6.96 -5.53 4.83
C ILE A 338 5.51 -5.00 5.05
N GLY A 339 4.96 -4.45 3.95
CA GLY A 339 3.54 -4.51 3.54
C GLY A 339 2.61 -3.38 4.02
N ARG A 340 1.85 -2.75 3.09
CA ARG A 340 0.72 -1.87 3.45
C ARG A 340 -0.25 -2.66 4.35
N GLY A 341 -0.51 -2.17 5.56
CA GLY A 341 -1.43 -2.79 6.51
C GLY A 341 -0.87 -3.03 7.92
N ALA A 342 0.44 -3.21 8.09
CA ALA A 342 1.03 -3.49 9.40
C ALA A 342 0.81 -2.34 10.41
N THR A 343 0.94 -1.09 9.95
CA THR A 343 0.62 0.11 10.75
C THR A 343 -0.84 0.13 11.21
N ARG A 344 -1.79 -0.27 10.35
CA ARG A 344 -3.21 -0.30 10.70
C ARG A 344 -3.51 -1.42 11.70
N GLU A 345 -2.86 -2.56 11.56
CA GLU A 345 -2.97 -3.67 12.51
C GLU A 345 -2.37 -3.29 13.87
N ALA A 346 -1.20 -2.64 13.92
CA ALA A 346 -0.61 -2.13 15.16
C ALA A 346 -1.50 -1.07 15.84
N ILE A 347 -2.05 -0.12 15.07
CA ILE A 347 -2.99 0.89 15.60
C ILE A 347 -4.28 0.23 16.08
N ALA A 348 -4.88 -0.68 15.31
CA ALA A 348 -6.11 -1.38 15.70
C ALA A 348 -5.89 -2.24 16.95
N PHE A 349 -4.76 -2.93 17.03
CA PHE A 349 -4.36 -3.70 18.20
C PHE A 349 -4.19 -2.78 19.42
N ALA A 350 -3.56 -1.62 19.25
CA ALA A 350 -3.41 -0.67 20.33
C ALA A 350 -4.74 -0.08 20.80
N VAL A 351 -5.65 0.25 19.89
CA VAL A 351 -7.00 0.72 20.23
C VAL A 351 -7.78 -0.36 20.98
N HIS A 352 -7.66 -1.62 20.57
CA HIS A 352 -8.31 -2.75 21.24
C HIS A 352 -7.82 -2.93 22.68
N ILE A 353 -6.50 -3.00 22.88
CA ILE A 353 -5.91 -3.12 24.24
C ILE A 353 -6.23 -1.87 25.09
N ALA A 354 -6.23 -0.67 24.50
CA ALA A 354 -6.58 0.57 25.22
C ALA A 354 -8.05 0.63 25.65
N ALA A 355 -8.95 -0.16 25.03
CA ALA A 355 -10.35 -0.25 25.41
C ALA A 355 -10.62 -1.30 26.50
N ASP A 356 -9.74 -2.29 26.66
CA ASP A 356 -9.95 -3.43 27.55
C ASP A 356 -9.56 -3.13 29.01
N LYS A 357 -10.45 -3.46 29.96
CA LYS A 357 -10.28 -3.16 31.39
C LYS A 357 -9.37 -4.16 32.12
N ASP A 358 -9.20 -5.37 31.58
CA ASP A 358 -8.48 -6.47 32.24
C ASP A 358 -6.99 -6.50 31.85
N ARG A 359 -6.51 -5.49 31.11
CA ARG A 359 -5.10 -5.32 30.75
C ARG A 359 -4.20 -5.10 31.99
N PRO A 360 -2.89 -5.40 31.89
CA PRO A 360 -1.97 -5.19 33.01
C PRO A 360 -1.90 -3.71 33.41
N PRO A 361 -1.80 -3.41 34.72
CA PRO A 361 -1.55 -2.06 35.19
C PRO A 361 -0.16 -1.59 34.77
N VAL A 362 -0.03 -0.29 34.51
CA VAL A 362 1.24 0.33 34.17
C VAL A 362 1.55 1.37 35.24
N ASN A 363 2.37 1.02 36.25
CA ASN A 363 3.17 1.97 37.02
C ASN A 363 4.13 1.31 38.03
N SER A 364 5.30 1.93 38.18
CA SER A 364 6.30 1.67 39.22
C SER A 364 5.80 2.18 40.58
N LYS A 365 6.25 1.54 41.68
CA LYS A 365 5.79 1.77 43.07
C LYS A 365 5.83 3.23 43.59
N ASP A 366 6.46 4.17 42.89
CA ASP A 366 6.76 5.52 43.39
C ASP A 366 5.79 6.65 42.98
N GLU A 367 4.85 6.43 42.05
CA GLU A 367 3.89 7.48 41.64
C GLU A 367 2.67 7.63 42.59
N MET A 368 2.55 6.79 43.62
CA MET A 368 1.39 6.80 44.53
C MET A 368 1.37 7.99 45.51
N SER A 369 2.43 8.83 45.57
CA SER A 369 2.58 9.87 46.61
C SER A 369 2.54 11.32 46.14
N MET A 370 2.37 11.63 44.85
CA MET A 370 2.46 13.01 44.33
C MET A 370 1.38 13.33 43.28
N VAL A 371 0.10 13.39 43.69
CA VAL A 371 -0.96 13.98 42.85
C VAL A 371 -1.60 15.16 43.59
N GLY A 372 -0.87 16.28 43.59
CA GLY A 372 -1.40 17.61 43.90
C GLY A 372 -1.79 18.31 42.60
N SER A 373 -3.06 18.76 42.54
CA SER A 373 -3.70 19.69 41.61
C SER A 373 -2.95 20.09 40.32
N HIS A 374 -3.61 19.82 39.18
CA HIS A 374 -3.29 20.17 37.78
C HIS A 374 -2.75 19.02 36.93
N SER A 375 -3.54 17.96 36.71
CA SER A 375 -3.26 16.99 35.65
C SER A 375 -4.10 17.31 34.41
N SER A 376 -3.42 17.60 33.29
CA SER A 376 -4.00 17.36 31.97
C SER A 376 -4.38 15.87 31.85
N PRO A 377 -5.42 15.50 31.08
CA PRO A 377 -5.73 14.09 30.87
C PRO A 377 -4.51 13.37 30.27
N LEU A 378 -4.04 12.31 30.95
CA LEU A 378 -2.96 11.45 30.46
C LEU A 378 -3.44 10.74 29.17
N ALA A 379 -2.56 10.63 28.17
CA ALA A 379 -2.91 10.00 26.91
C ALA A 379 -2.95 8.47 27.05
N LEU A 380 -4.03 7.83 26.56
CA LEU A 380 -4.21 6.38 26.51
C LEU A 380 -3.13 5.67 25.67
N ILE A 381 -2.63 6.36 24.66
CA ILE A 381 -1.54 5.92 23.78
C ILE A 381 -0.37 6.89 23.99
N GLY A 382 0.76 6.36 24.43
CA GLY A 382 1.94 7.13 24.83
C GLY A 382 2.78 7.65 23.66
N GLY A 383 2.75 6.97 22.51
CA GLY A 383 3.53 7.38 21.34
C GLY A 383 3.64 6.32 20.24
N VAL A 384 4.57 6.56 19.30
CA VAL A 384 4.80 5.73 18.12
C VAL A 384 6.29 5.44 17.91
N ALA A 385 6.60 4.32 17.26
CA ALA A 385 7.95 3.97 16.84
C ALA A 385 8.13 3.97 15.31
N TYR A 386 9.28 4.47 14.86
CA TYR A 386 9.68 4.54 13.45
C TYR A 386 10.92 3.70 13.18
N GLY A 387 10.83 2.72 12.28
CA GLY A 387 11.96 1.84 11.91
C GLY A 387 12.37 1.95 10.45
N GLY A 388 11.98 0.97 9.63
CA GLY A 388 12.40 0.88 8.21
C GLY A 388 12.11 2.14 7.38
N TYR A 389 10.99 2.81 7.63
CA TYR A 389 10.66 4.08 6.95
C TYR A 389 11.60 5.22 7.33
N ALA A 390 11.92 5.39 8.62
CA ALA A 390 12.87 6.38 9.11
C ALA A 390 14.27 6.17 8.50
N ARG A 391 14.74 4.91 8.49
CA ARG A 391 16.01 4.56 7.84
C ARG A 391 15.99 4.84 6.34
N LYS A 392 14.87 4.58 5.66
CA LYS A 392 14.74 4.81 4.21
C LYS A 392 14.84 6.30 3.84
N ILE A 393 14.21 7.20 4.58
CA ILE A 393 14.21 8.64 4.22
C ILE A 393 15.58 9.27 4.44
N VAL A 394 16.23 9.02 5.58
CA VAL A 394 17.59 9.52 5.86
C VAL A 394 18.65 8.75 5.06
N GLY A 395 18.45 7.45 4.86
CA GLY A 395 19.34 6.58 4.10
C GLY A 395 19.54 7.00 2.65
N LYS A 396 18.53 7.63 2.01
CA LYS A 396 18.71 8.24 0.67
C LYS A 396 19.79 9.31 0.67
N VAL A 397 19.79 10.17 1.70
CA VAL A 397 20.77 11.26 1.85
C VAL A 397 22.15 10.69 2.20
N LEU A 398 22.21 9.70 3.09
CA LEU A 398 23.45 9.02 3.45
C LEU A 398 24.07 8.29 2.26
N ASN A 399 23.29 7.56 1.46
CA ASN A 399 23.77 6.88 0.25
C ASN A 399 24.28 7.88 -0.80
N SER A 400 23.57 9.00 -1.00
CA SER A 400 24.01 10.10 -1.88
C SER A 400 25.34 10.67 -1.42
N MET A 401 25.50 10.93 -0.11
CA MET A 401 26.75 11.42 0.47
C MET A 401 27.88 10.40 0.31
N GLN A 402 27.63 9.13 0.64
CA GLN A 402 28.63 8.06 0.55
C GLN A 402 29.09 7.81 -0.89
N SER A 403 28.19 7.92 -1.88
CA SER A 403 28.54 7.80 -3.30
C SER A 403 29.49 8.91 -3.79
N LYS A 404 29.43 10.10 -3.18
CA LYS A 404 30.25 11.26 -3.55
C LYS A 404 31.56 11.37 -2.75
N HIS A 405 31.56 10.89 -1.52
CA HIS A 405 32.61 11.17 -0.54
C HIS A 405 33.18 9.93 0.17
N GLY A 406 32.72 8.73 -0.18
CA GLY A 406 33.10 7.48 0.49
C GLY A 406 32.48 7.30 1.87
N LEU A 407 33.01 6.37 2.67
CA LEU A 407 32.60 6.17 4.07
C LEU A 407 32.96 7.41 4.88
N ALA A 408 31.99 8.29 5.09
CA ALA A 408 32.22 9.58 5.72
C ALA A 408 31.12 9.92 6.73
N CYS A 409 31.48 10.65 7.78
CA CYS A 409 30.56 11.05 8.84
C CYS A 409 29.73 12.27 8.42
N ILE A 410 28.40 12.20 8.54
CA ILE A 410 27.49 13.26 8.06
C ILE A 410 27.75 14.63 8.71
N LYS A 411 28.28 14.63 9.94
CA LYS A 411 28.68 15.85 10.68
C LYS A 411 29.66 16.75 9.91
N HIS A 412 30.48 16.18 9.02
CA HIS A 412 31.46 16.92 8.22
C HIS A 412 30.87 17.53 6.93
N TYR A 413 29.62 17.22 6.62
CA TYR A 413 28.90 17.67 5.43
C TYR A 413 27.58 18.38 5.82
N PRO A 414 27.63 19.63 6.30
CA PRO A 414 26.47 20.35 6.82
C PRO A 414 25.28 20.47 5.86
N GLU A 415 25.51 20.45 4.55
CA GLU A 415 24.43 20.47 3.54
C GLU A 415 23.62 19.17 3.55
N HIS A 416 24.29 18.02 3.55
CA HIS A 416 23.63 16.70 3.64
C HIS A 416 22.99 16.53 5.03
N LEU A 417 23.61 17.07 6.08
CA LEU A 417 23.01 17.08 7.42
C LEU A 417 21.72 17.91 7.47
N LEU A 418 21.69 19.08 6.83
CA LEU A 418 20.50 19.93 6.75
C LEU A 418 19.36 19.24 5.97
N GLU A 419 19.70 18.59 4.85
CA GLU A 419 18.76 17.81 4.05
C GLU A 419 18.16 16.64 4.85
N ALA A 420 19.02 15.82 5.47
CA ALA A 420 18.60 14.70 6.31
C ALA A 420 17.76 15.15 7.51
N LEU A 421 18.13 16.25 8.17
CA LEU A 421 17.38 16.82 9.28
C LEU A 421 15.99 17.28 8.85
N THR A 422 15.86 17.88 7.67
CA THR A 422 14.55 18.37 7.22
C THR A 422 13.58 17.23 6.93
N GLU A 423 14.07 16.15 6.32
CA GLU A 423 13.30 14.90 6.15
C GLU A 423 12.91 14.29 7.52
N ALA A 424 13.85 14.23 8.46
CA ALA A 424 13.59 13.72 9.80
C ALA A 424 12.57 14.56 10.59
N LEU A 425 12.65 15.90 10.52
CA LEU A 425 11.69 16.81 11.15
C LEU A 425 10.29 16.70 10.55
N THR A 426 10.19 16.41 9.25
CA THR A 426 8.90 16.14 8.59
C THR A 426 8.24 14.87 9.13
N LEU A 427 9.04 13.89 9.55
CA LEU A 427 8.54 12.66 10.16
C LEU A 427 8.24 12.82 11.66
N VAL A 428 9.17 13.35 12.45
CA VAL A 428 9.02 13.48 13.91
C VAL A 428 8.01 14.57 14.26
N GLY A 429 7.96 15.64 13.46
CA GLY A 429 7.09 16.79 13.68
C GLY A 429 5.60 16.47 13.64
N THR A 430 5.17 15.39 12.97
CA THR A 430 3.75 14.99 12.93
C THR A 430 3.23 14.51 14.28
N VAL A 431 4.11 13.95 15.12
CA VAL A 431 3.75 13.47 16.47
C VAL A 431 4.05 14.54 17.50
N LYS A 432 5.22 15.21 17.37
CA LYS A 432 5.64 16.27 18.28
C LYS A 432 4.85 17.57 18.14
N CYS A 433 4.05 17.72 17.08
CA CYS A 433 3.24 18.91 16.80
C CYS A 433 4.08 20.18 16.72
N PHE A 434 5.25 20.11 16.08
CA PHE A 434 6.12 21.27 15.91
C PHE A 434 5.44 22.36 15.07
N ASN A 435 5.71 23.61 15.40
CA ASN A 435 5.17 24.77 14.70
C ASN A 435 5.92 24.92 13.38
N THR A 436 5.48 24.27 12.31
CA THR A 436 6.18 24.32 11.02
C THR A 436 5.88 25.62 10.26
N ASN A 437 6.31 26.77 10.80
CA ASN A 437 6.50 28.00 10.02
C ASN A 437 7.89 28.01 9.36
N LEU A 438 8.22 26.92 8.66
CA LEU A 438 9.41 26.83 7.82
C LEU A 438 9.16 27.53 6.48
N GLU A 439 9.00 28.86 6.54
CA GLU A 439 9.06 29.74 5.38
C GLU A 439 10.45 30.37 5.33
N GLY A 440 11.27 29.95 4.36
CA GLY A 440 12.49 30.69 4.02
C GLY A 440 13.81 29.94 4.21
N THR A 441 13.94 28.70 3.73
CA THR A 441 15.17 28.28 3.03
C THR A 441 14.93 26.95 2.30
N LEU A 442 14.91 26.99 0.96
CA LEU A 442 14.88 25.85 0.04
C LEU A 442 13.70 24.86 0.17
N PHE A 443 12.54 25.34 0.62
CA PHE A 443 11.26 24.68 0.41
C PHE A 443 10.32 25.62 -0.34
N TYR A 444 9.88 25.21 -1.54
CA TYR A 444 8.75 25.81 -2.23
C TYR A 444 7.48 25.47 -1.43
N ARG A 445 7.12 26.32 -0.47
CA ARG A 445 5.80 26.38 0.15
C ARG A 445 5.11 27.65 -0.36
N GLU A 446 3.99 27.48 -1.04
CA GLU A 446 3.08 28.57 -1.41
C GLU A 446 2.45 29.14 -0.13
N LYS A 447 2.64 30.44 0.09
CA LYS A 447 2.01 31.24 1.17
C LYS A 447 0.49 31.19 1.03
N TRP A 448 -0.19 30.71 2.07
CA TRP A 448 -1.62 30.93 2.26
C TRP A 448 -1.85 32.26 2.99
N MET A 449 -2.74 33.11 2.47
CA MET A 449 -3.18 34.35 3.12
C MET A 449 -3.99 34.07 4.41
N PRO A 450 -4.08 35.04 5.34
CA PRO A 450 -4.67 34.86 6.66
C PRO A 450 -6.19 34.67 6.63
N ARG A 451 -6.70 33.83 7.54
CA ARG A 451 -8.14 33.67 7.82
C ARG A 451 -8.73 34.99 8.34
N MET A 452 -9.65 35.60 7.58
CA MET A 452 -10.60 36.57 8.13
C MET A 452 -11.76 35.83 8.83
N PRO A 453 -12.23 36.31 10.00
CA PRO A 453 -13.33 35.70 10.73
C PRO A 453 -14.69 36.23 10.24
N TRP A 454 -15.54 35.35 9.70
CA TRP A 454 -16.95 35.67 9.46
C TRP A 454 -17.80 35.17 10.64
N ARG A 455 -18.25 36.09 11.50
CA ARG A 455 -19.41 35.90 12.38
C ARG A 455 -20.66 36.37 11.64
N MET A 456 -21.69 35.54 11.60
CA MET A 456 -23.06 35.95 11.26
C MET A 456 -23.66 36.73 12.45
N PRO A 457 -24.18 37.95 12.27
CA PRO A 457 -25.01 38.61 13.27
C PRO A 457 -26.49 38.27 13.04
N THR A 458 -27.18 37.97 14.14
CA THR A 458 -28.63 37.83 14.25
C THR A 458 -29.36 39.16 14.07
N GLU A 459 -30.60 39.06 13.59
CA GLU A 459 -31.58 40.12 13.34
C GLU A 459 -31.68 41.21 14.42
N ASN A 460 -31.66 42.49 14.02
CA ASN A 460 -32.77 43.44 14.25
C ASN A 460 -32.46 44.89 13.80
N ALA A 461 -33.46 45.47 13.13
CA ALA A 461 -33.89 46.88 13.15
C ALA A 461 -32.99 48.01 12.58
N LYS A 462 -33.44 48.53 11.43
CA LYS A 462 -33.86 49.92 11.14
C LYS A 462 -32.90 51.12 11.34
N ASP A 463 -32.92 51.94 10.29
CA ASP A 463 -32.87 53.42 10.25
C ASP A 463 -31.53 54.15 9.99
N LEU A 464 -31.59 54.92 8.90
CA LEU A 464 -31.09 56.28 8.64
C LEU A 464 -29.75 56.52 7.90
N ASP A 465 -29.85 57.59 7.10
CA ASP A 465 -29.07 58.07 5.95
C ASP A 465 -27.99 59.11 6.39
N PRO A 466 -27.36 59.93 5.53
CA PRO A 466 -25.92 60.13 5.46
C PRO A 466 -25.46 61.52 5.99
N ASP A 467 -24.16 61.80 5.84
CA ASP A 467 -23.49 63.12 5.79
C ASP A 467 -22.39 63.42 6.84
N GLU A 468 -21.44 64.22 6.34
CA GLU A 468 -20.47 65.11 7.00
C GLU A 468 -19.02 64.63 7.22
N ASP A 469 -18.21 64.91 6.19
CA ASP A 469 -17.09 65.87 6.19
C ASP A 469 -16.37 66.22 7.52
N GLY A 470 -15.04 66.03 7.48
CA GLY A 470 -14.12 67.13 7.80
C GLY A 470 -13.41 67.15 9.15
N PRO A 471 -12.31 67.92 9.30
CA PRO A 471 -11.00 67.33 9.57
C PRO A 471 -10.30 67.90 10.83
N THR A 472 -9.19 67.29 11.25
CA THR A 472 -8.05 68.07 11.79
C THR A 472 -6.71 67.36 11.60
N LEU A 473 -5.78 68.17 11.10
CA LEU A 473 -4.48 67.87 10.54
C LEU A 473 -3.35 68.08 11.58
N ILE A 474 -2.32 67.22 11.48
CA ILE A 474 -0.88 67.55 11.43
C ILE A 474 -0.16 68.00 12.71
N SER A 475 0.81 67.18 13.14
CA SER A 475 2.26 67.43 12.98
C SER A 475 3.03 66.18 13.43
N LYS A 476 3.87 65.54 12.61
CA LYS A 476 5.15 66.04 12.10
C LYS A 476 5.59 65.32 10.80
N LEU A 477 5.81 66.13 9.75
CA LEU A 477 7.04 66.26 8.95
C LEU A 477 7.64 64.97 8.33
N SER A 478 7.42 64.66 7.03
CA SER A 478 7.95 65.26 5.77
C SER A 478 9.38 64.88 5.42
N TRP A 479 9.83 64.61 4.18
CA TRP A 479 9.28 64.33 2.84
C TRP A 479 10.54 64.05 1.98
N GLY A 480 10.52 63.10 1.03
CA GLY A 480 11.68 62.87 0.16
C GLY A 480 11.45 61.84 -0.96
N LYS A 481 10.94 62.34 -2.08
CA LYS A 481 10.50 61.75 -3.37
C LYS A 481 11.13 60.43 -3.91
N PRO A 482 10.36 59.72 -4.75
CA PRO A 482 10.72 58.43 -5.35
C PRO A 482 11.63 58.59 -6.57
N LEU A 483 12.66 57.75 -6.66
CA LEU A 483 13.36 57.44 -7.90
C LEU A 483 12.72 56.19 -8.49
N THR A 484 12.05 56.38 -9.62
CA THR A 484 11.61 55.33 -10.55
C THR A 484 12.81 54.46 -10.93
N LEU A 485 12.76 53.19 -10.55
CA LEU A 485 13.50 52.11 -11.20
C LEU A 485 12.48 51.21 -11.88
N ASP A 486 12.63 51.07 -13.19
CA ASP A 486 11.80 50.29 -14.09
C ASP A 486 11.48 48.89 -13.54
N LEU A 487 10.19 48.60 -13.42
CA LEU A 487 9.64 47.26 -13.23
C LEU A 487 9.36 46.57 -14.58
N ALA A 488 10.06 46.96 -15.64
CA ALA A 488 10.06 46.29 -16.92
C ALA A 488 11.37 45.50 -17.06
N GLU A 489 11.25 44.21 -17.40
CA GLU A 489 12.35 43.26 -17.69
C GLU A 489 13.12 42.79 -16.42
N VAL A 490 12.70 41.73 -15.72
CA VAL A 490 12.73 40.34 -16.18
C VAL A 490 11.49 39.59 -15.63
N SER A 491 10.32 39.93 -16.19
CA SER A 491 9.19 39.01 -16.24
C SER A 491 9.34 38.20 -17.54
N LEU A 492 9.90 36.99 -17.44
CA LEU A 492 9.63 35.99 -18.47
C LEU A 492 8.18 35.54 -18.26
N SER A 493 7.32 36.23 -18.99
CA SER A 493 5.88 36.11 -19.09
C SER A 493 5.40 34.65 -19.14
N TYR A 494 4.76 34.19 -18.07
CA TYR A 494 3.75 33.13 -18.17
C TYR A 494 2.37 33.78 -18.03
N THR A 495 1.98 34.51 -19.07
CA THR A 495 0.60 34.98 -19.22
C THR A 495 -0.14 33.89 -20.00
N MET A 496 -0.70 32.90 -19.30
CA MET A 496 -1.76 32.05 -19.87
C MET A 496 -2.95 32.97 -20.15
N ALA A 497 -3.00 33.55 -21.34
CA ALA A 497 -3.84 34.69 -21.68
C ALA A 497 -5.37 34.45 -21.70
N SER A 498 -5.89 33.39 -21.05
CA SER A 498 -7.32 33.27 -20.77
C SER A 498 -7.73 32.30 -19.64
N GLY A 499 -6.82 31.51 -19.05
CA GLY A 499 -7.14 30.55 -17.95
C GLY A 499 -8.07 29.37 -18.31
N GLN A 500 -8.84 29.47 -19.39
CA GLN A 500 -9.87 28.52 -19.80
C GLN A 500 -9.29 27.40 -20.70
N LEU A 501 -9.47 26.14 -20.30
CA LEU A 501 -8.99 25.00 -21.06
C LEU A 501 -9.99 24.57 -22.12
N PHE A 502 -11.28 24.57 -21.79
CA PHE A 502 -12.31 24.08 -22.69
C PHE A 502 -13.42 25.11 -22.91
N SER A 503 -14.14 24.96 -24.00
CA SER A 503 -15.31 25.77 -24.34
C SER A 503 -16.35 24.91 -25.04
N ARG A 504 -17.52 25.49 -25.30
CA ARG A 504 -18.57 24.85 -26.12
C ARG A 504 -18.14 24.63 -27.57
N THR A 505 -17.05 25.25 -28.03
CA THR A 505 -16.51 25.11 -29.38
C THR A 505 -15.25 24.25 -29.44
N THR A 506 -14.72 23.80 -28.29
CA THR A 506 -13.56 22.91 -28.23
C THR A 506 -13.81 21.63 -29.03
N GLN A 507 -12.85 21.27 -29.87
CA GLN A 507 -12.83 20.01 -30.61
C GLN A 507 -11.54 19.23 -30.31
N ALA A 508 -11.66 17.91 -30.33
CA ALA A 508 -10.62 16.98 -29.94
C ALA A 508 -10.32 15.95 -31.02
N LEU A 509 -9.05 15.57 -31.11
CA LEU A 509 -8.59 14.38 -31.81
C LEU A 509 -8.45 13.23 -30.82
N PHE A 510 -9.08 12.10 -31.13
CA PHE A 510 -9.09 10.94 -30.26
C PHE A 510 -8.09 9.89 -30.75
N TYR A 511 -7.02 9.67 -30.00
CA TYR A 511 -5.95 8.74 -30.38
C TYR A 511 -6.17 7.35 -29.77
N ASN A 512 -6.06 6.32 -30.63
CA ASN A 512 -6.34 4.91 -30.37
C ASN A 512 -7.84 4.66 -30.14
N TYR A 513 -8.56 4.26 -31.19
CA TYR A 513 -10.02 4.18 -31.20
C TYR A 513 -10.60 3.37 -30.02
N LYS A 514 -11.52 4.01 -29.29
CA LYS A 514 -12.37 3.39 -28.27
C LYS A 514 -13.80 3.87 -28.48
N GLN A 515 -14.68 2.98 -28.95
CA GLN A 515 -16.05 3.34 -29.29
C GLN A 515 -16.81 3.98 -28.12
N LEU A 516 -16.78 3.34 -26.94
CA LEU A 516 -17.58 3.75 -25.80
C LEU A 516 -17.20 5.15 -25.23
N PRO A 517 -15.92 5.48 -24.98
CA PRO A 517 -15.53 6.82 -24.57
C PRO A 517 -15.91 7.91 -25.58
N ILE A 518 -15.75 7.63 -26.89
CA ILE A 518 -16.13 8.59 -27.94
C ILE A 518 -17.63 8.79 -27.93
N GLN A 519 -18.43 7.71 -27.91
CA GLN A 519 -19.89 7.81 -27.86
C GLN A 519 -20.35 8.59 -26.62
N ARG A 520 -19.74 8.35 -25.46
CA ARG A 520 -20.05 9.09 -24.22
C ARG A 520 -19.71 10.58 -24.29
N MET A 521 -18.71 10.98 -25.07
CA MET A 521 -18.44 12.40 -25.34
C MET A 521 -19.55 12.99 -26.23
N LEU A 522 -19.92 12.29 -27.31
CA LEU A 522 -20.98 12.74 -28.22
C LEU A 522 -22.35 12.82 -27.54
N ASP A 523 -22.69 11.85 -26.69
CA ASP A 523 -23.92 11.86 -25.89
C ASP A 523 -23.96 13.07 -24.93
N PHE A 524 -22.82 13.38 -24.32
CA PHE A 524 -22.69 14.56 -23.46
C PHE A 524 -22.82 15.86 -24.27
N ASP A 525 -22.20 15.93 -25.44
CA ASP A 525 -22.27 17.09 -26.33
C ASP A 525 -23.71 17.40 -26.75
N PHE A 526 -24.44 16.36 -27.17
CA PHE A 526 -25.84 16.45 -27.53
C PHE A 526 -26.69 16.91 -26.34
N LEU A 527 -26.49 16.30 -25.16
CA LEU A 527 -27.21 16.69 -23.93
C LEU A 527 -26.93 18.15 -23.52
N CYS A 528 -25.72 18.65 -23.77
CA CYS A 528 -25.34 20.04 -23.53
C CYS A 528 -25.88 21.02 -24.58
N GLY A 529 -26.54 20.53 -25.64
CA GLY A 529 -27.01 21.33 -26.77
C GLY A 529 -25.87 21.92 -27.59
N ARG A 530 -24.77 21.20 -27.78
CA ARG A 530 -23.70 21.62 -28.69
C ARG A 530 -24.17 21.44 -30.13
N GLU A 531 -23.82 22.40 -30.98
CA GLU A 531 -24.07 22.30 -32.42
C GLU A 531 -23.04 21.40 -33.12
N THR A 532 -21.80 21.40 -32.60
CA THR A 532 -20.69 20.64 -33.17
C THR A 532 -20.21 19.55 -32.21
N PRO A 533 -20.03 18.31 -32.71
CA PRO A 533 -19.38 17.23 -31.97
C PRO A 533 -18.02 17.66 -31.43
N SER A 534 -17.75 17.31 -30.18
CA SER A 534 -16.45 17.56 -29.55
C SER A 534 -15.34 16.66 -30.09
N VAL A 535 -15.66 15.55 -30.75
CA VAL A 535 -14.67 14.68 -31.41
C VAL A 535 -14.67 14.97 -32.91
N ALA A 536 -13.61 15.63 -33.39
CA ALA A 536 -13.46 15.99 -34.80
C ALA A 536 -12.93 14.83 -35.65
N GLY A 537 -12.03 14.03 -35.08
CA GLY A 537 -11.41 12.91 -35.80
C GLY A 537 -10.79 11.89 -34.87
N ILE A 538 -10.66 10.67 -35.37
CA ILE A 538 -10.04 9.54 -34.67
C ILE A 538 -8.68 9.28 -35.31
N ILE A 539 -7.66 9.05 -34.51
CA ILE A 539 -6.34 8.63 -34.97
C ILE A 539 -6.15 7.18 -34.56
N ASN A 540 -6.06 6.28 -35.54
CA ASN A 540 -5.80 4.87 -35.28
C ASN A 540 -4.61 4.43 -36.16
N PRO A 541 -3.40 4.29 -35.58
CA PRO A 541 -2.20 3.98 -36.36
C PRO A 541 -2.40 2.76 -37.27
N GLY A 542 -2.17 2.96 -38.57
CA GLY A 542 -2.32 1.91 -39.58
C GLY A 542 -3.77 1.65 -40.05
N SER A 543 -4.73 2.52 -39.71
CA SER A 543 -6.10 2.47 -40.24
C SER A 543 -6.52 3.82 -40.81
N GLU A 544 -7.32 3.79 -41.88
CA GLU A 544 -7.98 4.96 -42.48
C GLU A 544 -9.44 4.65 -42.76
N GLY A 545 -10.30 5.68 -42.80
CA GLY A 545 -11.72 5.53 -43.12
C GLY A 545 -12.60 6.40 -42.25
N PHE A 546 -13.71 5.85 -41.76
CA PHE A 546 -14.61 6.53 -40.83
C PHE A 546 -15.21 5.54 -39.83
N GLN A 547 -15.64 6.04 -38.68
CA GLN A 547 -16.43 5.31 -37.70
C GLN A 547 -17.82 5.92 -37.61
N LYS A 548 -18.85 5.08 -37.62
CA LYS A 548 -20.22 5.52 -37.42
C LYS A 548 -20.55 5.54 -35.94
N LEU A 549 -21.08 6.67 -35.48
CA LEU A 549 -21.40 6.95 -34.08
C LEU A 549 -22.68 7.78 -34.02
N PHE A 550 -23.32 7.85 -32.86
CA PHE A 550 -24.55 8.64 -32.70
C PHE A 550 -24.27 10.04 -32.16
N PHE A 551 -24.99 11.02 -32.68
CA PHE A 551 -25.12 12.35 -32.09
C PHE A 551 -26.60 12.64 -31.87
N GLY A 552 -27.06 12.36 -30.65
CA GLY A 552 -28.49 12.28 -30.36
C GLY A 552 -29.11 11.04 -31.02
N GLN A 553 -30.10 11.24 -31.87
CA GLN A 553 -30.78 10.16 -32.61
C GLN A 553 -30.19 9.93 -34.01
N GLU A 554 -29.30 10.82 -34.48
CA GLU A 554 -28.72 10.75 -35.82
C GLU A 554 -27.38 10.00 -35.80
N GLU A 555 -27.15 9.18 -36.82
CA GLU A 555 -25.87 8.51 -37.04
C GLU A 555 -24.95 9.43 -37.84
N ILE A 556 -23.78 9.76 -37.29
CA ILE A 556 -22.75 10.59 -37.91
C ILE A 556 -21.50 9.77 -38.21
N ALA A 557 -20.76 10.17 -39.25
CA ALA A 557 -19.48 9.55 -39.62
C ALA A 557 -18.30 10.40 -39.15
N ILE A 558 -17.51 9.88 -38.20
CA ILE A 558 -16.28 10.52 -37.72
C ILE A 558 -15.08 9.96 -38.50
N PRO A 559 -14.27 10.80 -39.16
CA PRO A 559 -13.13 10.34 -39.96
C PRO A 559 -12.03 9.72 -39.09
N VAL A 560 -11.42 8.65 -39.62
CA VAL A 560 -10.27 7.93 -39.04
C VAL A 560 -9.03 8.20 -39.87
N HIS A 561 -7.98 8.64 -39.21
CA HIS A 561 -6.69 8.97 -39.79
C HIS A 561 -5.60 8.02 -39.30
N SER A 562 -4.66 7.71 -40.19
CA SER A 562 -3.54 6.81 -39.92
C SER A 562 -2.42 7.45 -39.09
N THR A 563 -2.27 8.77 -39.15
CA THR A 563 -1.19 9.54 -38.49
C THR A 563 -1.73 10.77 -37.77
N ILE A 564 -0.95 11.28 -36.80
CA ILE A 564 -1.32 12.46 -36.01
C ILE A 564 -1.27 13.71 -36.88
N GLU A 565 -0.27 13.80 -37.75
CA GLU A 565 -0.01 14.91 -38.67
C GLU A 565 -1.15 15.07 -39.68
N ALA A 566 -1.62 13.97 -40.27
CA ALA A 566 -2.75 13.98 -41.20
C ALA A 566 -4.05 14.43 -40.51
N ALA A 567 -4.29 13.94 -39.29
CA ALA A 567 -5.47 14.32 -38.53
C ALA A 567 -5.47 15.81 -38.13
N CYS A 568 -4.34 16.35 -37.68
CA CYS A 568 -4.21 17.77 -37.36
C CYS A 568 -4.36 18.67 -38.59
N THR A 569 -3.90 18.20 -39.75
CA THR A 569 -4.05 18.94 -41.02
C THR A 569 -5.51 18.95 -41.49
N ALA A 570 -6.20 17.80 -41.38
CA ALA A 570 -7.60 17.69 -41.77
C ALA A 570 -8.55 18.43 -40.81
N HIS A 571 -8.17 18.57 -39.53
CA HIS A 571 -8.98 19.15 -38.47
C HIS A 571 -8.25 20.30 -37.75
N PRO A 572 -8.05 21.44 -38.42
CA PRO A 572 -7.25 22.54 -37.88
C PRO A 572 -7.88 23.22 -36.65
N THR A 573 -9.19 23.02 -36.43
CA THR A 573 -9.93 23.54 -35.28
C THR A 573 -9.79 22.69 -34.03
N ALA A 574 -9.27 21.47 -34.13
CA ALA A 574 -9.07 20.60 -32.98
C ALA A 574 -7.84 21.01 -32.18
N ASP A 575 -8.06 21.49 -30.96
CA ASP A 575 -7.01 21.99 -30.05
C ASP A 575 -6.74 21.06 -28.86
N VAL A 576 -7.52 19.98 -28.72
CA VAL A 576 -7.37 18.96 -27.67
C VAL A 576 -6.97 17.62 -28.30
N PHE A 577 -6.03 16.92 -27.68
CA PHE A 577 -5.64 15.57 -28.04
C PHE A 577 -5.88 14.61 -26.88
N ILE A 578 -6.77 13.63 -27.07
CA ILE A 578 -7.13 12.65 -26.04
C ILE A 578 -6.44 11.33 -26.35
N ASN A 579 -5.52 10.93 -25.48
CA ASN A 579 -4.60 9.82 -25.74
C ASN A 579 -4.98 8.55 -24.95
N PHE A 580 -5.59 7.59 -25.65
CA PHE A 580 -5.91 6.25 -25.15
C PHE A 580 -4.86 5.20 -25.54
N ALA A 581 -3.63 5.61 -25.89
CA ALA A 581 -2.53 4.70 -26.11
C ALA A 581 -2.16 3.90 -24.85
N SER A 582 -1.51 2.74 -25.01
CA SER A 582 -0.94 2.01 -23.86
C SER A 582 0.21 2.78 -23.21
N PHE A 583 0.53 2.50 -21.94
CA PHE A 583 1.63 3.16 -21.22
C PHE A 583 2.98 3.10 -21.96
N ARG A 584 3.22 2.03 -22.74
CA ARG A 584 4.42 1.85 -23.57
C ARG A 584 4.54 2.85 -24.72
N SER A 585 3.41 3.35 -25.22
CA SER A 585 3.31 4.18 -26.43
C SER A 585 2.80 5.59 -26.15
N ALA A 586 2.23 5.82 -24.96
CA ALA A 586 1.60 7.08 -24.57
C ALA A 586 2.58 8.25 -24.59
N ALA A 587 3.83 8.04 -24.18
CA ALA A 587 4.84 9.09 -24.20
C ALA A 587 5.17 9.56 -25.62
N ALA A 588 5.48 8.62 -26.52
CA ALA A 588 5.83 8.91 -27.90
C ALA A 588 4.67 9.59 -28.65
N SER A 589 3.45 9.07 -28.52
CA SER A 589 2.29 9.67 -29.20
C SER A 589 1.92 11.04 -28.63
N SER A 590 2.03 11.24 -27.31
CA SER A 590 1.80 12.54 -26.67
C SER A 590 2.83 13.58 -27.10
N LEU A 591 4.11 13.21 -27.20
CA LEU A 591 5.15 14.11 -27.68
C LEU A 591 4.93 14.51 -29.13
N SER A 592 4.50 13.57 -30.00
CA SER A 592 4.15 13.87 -31.39
C SER A 592 2.98 14.84 -31.48
N ALA A 593 1.95 14.65 -30.65
CA ALA A 593 0.80 15.56 -30.56
C ALA A 593 1.21 16.95 -30.04
N LEU A 594 2.03 17.02 -28.98
CA LEU A 594 2.55 18.29 -28.45
C LEU A 594 3.39 19.06 -29.46
N LYS A 595 3.99 18.41 -30.45
CA LYS A 595 4.71 19.07 -31.55
C LYS A 595 3.79 19.72 -32.58
N GLN A 596 2.52 19.31 -32.66
CA GLN A 596 1.57 19.89 -33.62
C GLN A 596 1.13 21.29 -33.17
N PRO A 597 1.17 22.31 -34.05
CA PRO A 597 0.89 23.70 -33.65
C PRO A 597 -0.56 23.91 -33.20
N THR A 598 -1.51 23.14 -33.73
CA THR A 598 -2.94 23.25 -33.39
C THR A 598 -3.28 22.72 -32.00
N ILE A 599 -2.54 21.73 -31.49
CA ILE A 599 -2.83 21.07 -30.22
C ILE A 599 -2.30 21.89 -29.04
N ARG A 600 -3.20 22.32 -28.16
CA ARG A 600 -2.89 23.07 -26.93
C ARG A 600 -2.97 22.21 -25.67
N VAL A 601 -3.89 21.25 -25.64
CA VAL A 601 -4.11 20.37 -24.48
C VAL A 601 -3.94 18.90 -24.87
N VAL A 602 -3.16 18.14 -24.10
CA VAL A 602 -3.01 16.69 -24.26
C VAL A 602 -3.48 15.99 -22.99
N ALA A 603 -4.48 15.13 -23.11
CA ALA A 603 -4.97 14.30 -22.00
C ALA A 603 -4.42 12.87 -22.13
N ILE A 604 -3.63 12.42 -21.16
CA ILE A 604 -2.96 11.12 -21.17
C ILE A 604 -3.68 10.17 -20.21
N ILE A 605 -4.45 9.23 -20.75
CA ILE A 605 -5.29 8.34 -19.94
C ILE A 605 -4.48 7.17 -19.34
N ALA A 606 -3.40 6.76 -20.01
CA ALA A 606 -2.58 5.61 -19.61
C ALA A 606 -1.99 5.77 -18.20
N GLU A 607 -2.09 4.71 -17.40
CA GLU A 607 -1.41 4.57 -16.10
C GLU A 607 -0.11 3.77 -16.25
N GLY A 608 0.93 4.13 -15.48
CA GLY A 608 2.23 3.45 -15.51
C GLY A 608 3.17 3.95 -16.60
N VAL A 609 3.01 5.20 -17.05
CA VAL A 609 3.98 5.84 -17.94
C VAL A 609 5.29 6.09 -17.14
N PRO A 610 6.47 5.71 -17.65
CA PRO A 610 7.72 5.91 -16.93
C PRO A 610 7.94 7.36 -16.51
N GLU A 611 8.38 7.59 -15.27
CA GLU A 611 8.53 8.93 -14.70
C GLU A 611 9.45 9.85 -15.52
N LEU A 612 10.50 9.28 -16.11
CA LEU A 612 11.44 10.01 -16.97
C LEU A 612 10.76 10.56 -18.23
N ASP A 613 9.95 9.73 -18.88
CA ASP A 613 9.21 10.12 -20.08
C ASP A 613 8.18 11.21 -19.76
N THR A 614 7.48 11.06 -18.63
CA THR A 614 6.53 12.08 -18.17
C THR A 614 7.21 13.41 -17.87
N LYS A 615 8.41 13.41 -17.26
CA LYS A 615 9.21 14.63 -17.06
C LYS A 615 9.60 15.31 -18.37
N GLN A 616 9.93 14.53 -19.41
CA GLN A 616 10.24 15.08 -20.73
C GLN A 616 9.01 15.75 -21.37
N LEU A 617 7.84 15.11 -21.26
CA LEU A 617 6.57 15.70 -21.72
C LEU A 617 6.25 17.00 -20.98
N ILE A 618 6.41 17.03 -19.66
CA ILE A 618 6.22 18.24 -18.83
C ILE A 618 7.16 19.35 -19.28
N GLY A 619 8.45 19.04 -19.46
CA GLY A 619 9.45 20.00 -19.92
C GLY A 619 9.09 20.59 -21.28
N TYR A 620 8.69 19.74 -22.24
CA TYR A 620 8.28 20.18 -23.56
C TYR A 620 6.99 21.03 -23.51
N ALA A 621 5.97 20.58 -22.79
CA ALA A 621 4.69 21.27 -22.70
C ALA A 621 4.85 22.67 -22.10
N ARG A 622 5.62 22.81 -21.02
CA ARG A 622 5.92 24.11 -20.39
C ARG A 622 6.70 25.04 -21.32
N ALA A 623 7.72 24.51 -22.01
CA ALA A 623 8.52 25.31 -22.94
C ALA A 623 7.70 25.83 -24.15
N ASN A 624 6.58 25.19 -24.47
CA ASN A 624 5.74 25.52 -25.62
C ASN A 624 4.35 26.05 -25.23
N ASN A 625 4.14 26.44 -23.96
CA ASN A 625 2.87 26.95 -23.44
C ASN A 625 1.66 26.03 -23.72
N LYS A 626 1.84 24.73 -23.50
CA LYS A 626 0.82 23.67 -23.65
C LYS A 626 0.52 23.01 -22.33
N VAL A 627 -0.65 22.36 -22.24
CA VAL A 627 -1.13 21.72 -21.01
C VAL A 627 -1.21 20.21 -21.22
N VAL A 628 -0.68 19.46 -20.25
CA VAL A 628 -0.81 18.00 -20.19
C VAL A 628 -1.65 17.63 -18.98
N ILE A 629 -2.78 16.95 -19.17
CA ILE A 629 -3.63 16.43 -18.09
C ILE A 629 -3.38 14.92 -17.99
N GLY A 630 -3.01 14.42 -16.81
CA GLY A 630 -2.46 13.06 -16.64
C GLY A 630 -0.93 13.03 -16.64
N PRO A 631 -0.27 11.86 -16.71
CA PRO A 631 -0.83 10.54 -16.96
C PRO A 631 -1.65 9.96 -15.79
N ALA A 632 -2.17 8.74 -15.96
CA ALA A 632 -3.00 8.04 -14.98
C ALA A 632 -4.24 8.83 -14.54
N THR A 633 -4.98 9.38 -15.51
CA THR A 633 -6.20 10.18 -15.27
C THR A 633 -7.40 9.69 -16.07
N VAL A 634 -8.60 9.96 -15.56
CA VAL A 634 -9.84 9.88 -16.35
C VAL A 634 -10.02 11.10 -17.25
N GLY A 635 -9.30 12.19 -16.96
CA GLY A 635 -9.37 13.47 -17.65
C GLY A 635 -10.04 14.56 -16.82
N GLY A 636 -11.16 15.08 -17.31
CA GLY A 636 -11.84 16.23 -16.74
C GLY A 636 -13.08 16.61 -17.53
N ILE A 637 -13.88 17.50 -16.94
CA ILE A 637 -15.14 17.97 -17.51
C ILE A 637 -15.31 19.45 -17.24
N GLN A 638 -15.71 20.20 -18.27
CA GLN A 638 -16.30 21.53 -18.13
C GLN A 638 -17.79 21.40 -18.38
N ALA A 639 -18.58 21.63 -17.35
CA ALA A 639 -20.01 21.34 -17.36
C ALA A 639 -20.72 22.22 -18.41
N GLY A 640 -21.60 21.60 -19.19
CA GLY A 640 -22.28 22.25 -20.32
C GLY A 640 -21.37 22.61 -21.50
N ALA A 641 -20.11 22.16 -21.53
CA ALA A 641 -19.15 22.56 -22.56
C ALA A 641 -18.36 21.40 -23.16
N PHE A 642 -17.55 20.68 -22.39
CA PHE A 642 -16.67 19.64 -22.95
C PHE A 642 -16.31 18.60 -21.89
N LYS A 643 -16.16 17.34 -22.31
CA LYS A 643 -15.81 16.22 -21.44
C LYS A 643 -14.69 15.40 -22.07
N ILE A 644 -13.70 15.00 -21.29
CA ILE A 644 -12.63 14.11 -21.74
C ILE A 644 -13.04 12.65 -21.54
N GLY A 645 -13.19 11.91 -22.64
CA GLY A 645 -13.36 10.46 -22.65
C GLY A 645 -14.47 9.98 -21.70
N ASP A 646 -14.09 9.15 -20.72
CA ASP A 646 -15.02 8.51 -19.78
C ASP A 646 -15.36 9.35 -18.53
N THR A 647 -14.86 10.58 -18.41
CA THR A 647 -15.10 11.43 -17.23
C THR A 647 -16.59 11.54 -16.88
N ALA A 648 -17.00 11.40 -15.62
CA ALA A 648 -18.41 11.38 -15.20
C ALA A 648 -19.26 10.18 -15.70
N GLY A 649 -18.68 9.21 -16.41
CA GLY A 649 -19.35 7.94 -16.71
C GLY A 649 -20.54 8.06 -17.66
N THR A 650 -21.66 7.43 -17.26
CA THR A 650 -22.90 7.30 -18.06
C THR A 650 -23.69 8.60 -18.11
N ILE A 651 -24.63 8.68 -19.08
CA ILE A 651 -25.54 9.83 -19.22
C ILE A 651 -26.41 10.02 -17.97
N ASP A 652 -26.84 8.93 -17.32
CA ASP A 652 -27.61 8.99 -16.08
C ASP A 652 -26.86 9.73 -14.99
N ASN A 653 -25.55 9.42 -14.83
CA ASN A 653 -24.72 10.11 -13.84
C ASN A 653 -24.51 11.59 -14.21
N ILE A 654 -24.37 11.90 -15.50
CA ILE A 654 -24.27 13.29 -15.99
C ILE A 654 -25.52 14.09 -15.63
N ILE A 655 -26.71 13.50 -15.81
CA ILE A 655 -28.00 14.12 -15.48
C ILE A 655 -28.14 14.27 -13.96
N GLN A 656 -27.88 13.21 -13.20
CA GLN A 656 -27.96 13.22 -11.73
C GLN A 656 -27.03 14.28 -11.11
N CYS A 657 -25.82 14.43 -11.65
CA CYS A 657 -24.84 15.42 -11.20
C CYS A 657 -25.04 16.81 -11.85
N LYS A 658 -26.09 17.01 -12.66
CA LYS A 658 -26.41 18.28 -13.35
C LYS A 658 -25.25 18.82 -14.22
N LEU A 659 -24.41 17.93 -14.76
CA LEU A 659 -23.18 18.31 -15.48
C LEU A 659 -23.44 18.84 -16.91
N TYR A 660 -24.67 18.74 -17.40
CA TYR A 660 -25.10 19.27 -18.70
C TYR A 660 -25.25 20.81 -18.72
N ARG A 661 -25.17 21.46 -17.56
CA ARG A 661 -25.14 22.93 -17.43
C ARG A 661 -24.02 23.36 -16.47
N PRO A 662 -23.41 24.54 -16.66
CA PRO A 662 -22.43 25.04 -15.70
C PRO A 662 -23.09 25.43 -14.37
N GLY A 663 -22.38 25.18 -13.27
CA GLY A 663 -22.59 25.84 -11.98
C GLY A 663 -21.44 26.80 -11.68
N SER A 664 -21.13 27.03 -10.40
CA SER A 664 -20.11 28.01 -9.98
C SER A 664 -18.87 27.38 -9.31
N VAL A 665 -18.81 26.06 -9.16
CA VAL A 665 -17.73 25.39 -8.41
C VAL A 665 -16.65 24.84 -9.34
N GLY A 666 -15.41 25.33 -9.16
CA GLY A 666 -14.22 24.73 -9.77
C GLY A 666 -13.59 23.72 -8.81
N PHE A 667 -13.20 22.53 -9.30
CA PHE A 667 -12.44 21.60 -8.46
C PHE A 667 -11.34 20.86 -9.21
N VAL A 668 -10.34 20.44 -8.44
CA VAL A 668 -9.24 19.63 -8.92
C VAL A 668 -8.97 18.47 -7.95
N SER A 669 -8.69 17.29 -8.51
CA SER A 669 -8.44 16.05 -7.77
C SER A 669 -7.27 15.28 -8.39
N LYS A 670 -6.62 14.40 -7.63
CA LYS A 670 -5.71 13.38 -8.19
C LYS A 670 -6.45 12.14 -8.69
N SER A 671 -7.45 11.68 -7.94
CA SER A 671 -8.18 10.45 -8.23
C SER A 671 -9.35 10.70 -9.15
N GLY A 672 -9.35 10.03 -10.31
CA GLY A 672 -10.47 10.06 -11.25
C GLY A 672 -11.75 9.45 -10.67
N GLY A 673 -11.63 8.35 -9.92
CA GLY A 673 -12.79 7.72 -9.25
C GLY A 673 -13.43 8.62 -8.19
N MET A 674 -12.62 9.28 -7.36
CA MET A 674 -13.13 10.24 -6.37
C MET A 674 -13.73 11.50 -7.01
N SER A 675 -13.32 11.84 -8.23
CA SER A 675 -13.88 12.98 -8.97
C SER A 675 -15.37 12.74 -9.29
N ASN A 676 -15.79 11.51 -9.56
CA ASN A 676 -17.21 11.18 -9.75
C ASN A 676 -18.04 11.36 -8.48
N GLU A 677 -17.51 10.96 -7.32
CA GLU A 677 -18.22 11.16 -6.05
C GLU A 677 -18.32 12.64 -5.68
N LEU A 678 -17.29 13.43 -6.03
CA LEU A 678 -17.34 14.88 -5.92
C LEU A 678 -18.36 15.51 -6.87
N TYR A 679 -18.51 14.99 -8.09
CA TYR A 679 -19.58 15.43 -9.00
C TYR A 679 -20.95 15.32 -8.33
N ASN A 680 -21.24 14.16 -7.73
CA ASN A 680 -22.48 13.90 -7.02
C ASN A 680 -22.64 14.78 -5.78
N THR A 681 -21.60 14.89 -4.95
CA THR A 681 -21.65 15.66 -3.70
C THR A 681 -21.85 17.16 -3.98
N ILE A 682 -21.06 17.74 -4.90
CA ILE A 682 -21.13 19.16 -5.25
C ILE A 682 -22.50 19.49 -5.86
N ALA A 683 -23.05 18.62 -6.70
CA ALA A 683 -24.37 18.82 -7.31
C ALA A 683 -25.54 18.82 -6.31
N ARG A 684 -25.36 18.22 -5.12
CA ARG A 684 -26.36 18.18 -4.04
C ARG A 684 -26.27 19.39 -3.11
N VAL A 685 -25.06 19.90 -2.87
CA VAL A 685 -24.82 20.95 -1.85
C VAL A 685 -24.58 22.35 -2.43
N THR A 686 -24.39 22.46 -3.75
CA THR A 686 -24.13 23.73 -4.46
C THR A 686 -24.99 23.88 -5.72
N ASP A 687 -24.78 24.95 -6.47
CA ASP A 687 -25.44 25.20 -7.76
C ASP A 687 -24.91 24.31 -8.90
N GLY A 688 -23.80 23.60 -8.68
CA GLY A 688 -23.19 22.65 -9.60
C GLY A 688 -21.74 22.98 -9.93
N ILE A 689 -21.14 22.15 -10.76
CA ILE A 689 -19.72 22.29 -11.15
C ILE A 689 -19.61 23.20 -12.36
N TYR A 690 -18.59 24.05 -12.36
CA TYR A 690 -18.16 24.79 -13.54
C TYR A 690 -17.14 23.96 -14.35
N GLU A 691 -16.00 23.64 -13.73
CA GLU A 691 -14.94 22.79 -14.31
C GLU A 691 -14.34 21.88 -13.24
N GLY A 692 -14.14 20.61 -13.58
CA GLY A 692 -13.58 19.59 -12.71
C GLY A 692 -12.46 18.81 -13.40
N ILE A 693 -11.23 18.89 -12.90
CA ILE A 693 -10.06 18.23 -13.49
C ILE A 693 -9.48 17.16 -12.55
N ALA A 694 -9.25 15.96 -13.07
CA ALA A 694 -8.40 14.97 -12.44
C ALA A 694 -6.99 15.07 -13.02
N ILE A 695 -6.00 15.49 -12.22
CA ILE A 695 -4.60 15.64 -12.69
C ILE A 695 -3.88 14.32 -12.91
N GLY A 696 -4.39 13.25 -12.29
CA GLY A 696 -3.83 11.90 -12.36
C GLY A 696 -3.09 11.45 -11.10
N GLY A 697 -2.92 10.13 -10.99
CA GLY A 697 -2.34 9.46 -9.83
C GLY A 697 -0.81 9.35 -9.83
N ASP A 698 -0.16 9.64 -10.95
CA ASP A 698 1.30 9.51 -11.11
C ASP A 698 2.08 10.54 -10.26
N VAL A 699 3.34 10.22 -9.96
CA VAL A 699 4.23 11.05 -9.11
C VAL A 699 4.46 12.43 -9.73
N PHE A 700 4.63 12.50 -11.05
CA PHE A 700 4.85 13.73 -11.80
C PHE A 700 3.68 13.96 -12.76
N PRO A 701 2.56 14.54 -12.30
CA PRO A 701 1.45 14.85 -13.20
C PRO A 701 1.86 15.97 -14.18
N GLY A 702 1.33 15.91 -15.39
CA GLY A 702 1.56 16.85 -16.49
C GLY A 702 1.21 18.30 -16.12
N SER A 703 0.12 18.44 -15.36
CA SER A 703 -0.35 19.66 -14.74
C SER A 703 -0.67 19.38 -13.27
N THR A 704 -0.33 20.31 -12.40
CA THR A 704 -0.42 20.15 -10.95
C THR A 704 -1.74 20.67 -10.40
N LEU A 705 -2.05 20.38 -9.13
CA LEU A 705 -3.22 20.94 -8.46
C LEU A 705 -3.19 22.47 -8.49
N SER A 706 -2.03 23.07 -8.17
CA SER A 706 -1.84 24.52 -8.16
C SER A 706 -2.08 25.13 -9.55
N ASP A 707 -1.64 24.47 -10.63
CA ASP A 707 -1.87 24.96 -11.99
C ASP A 707 -3.37 25.15 -12.28
N HIS A 708 -4.21 24.20 -11.88
CA HIS A 708 -5.66 24.30 -12.10
C HIS A 708 -6.34 25.23 -11.10
N VAL A 709 -5.91 25.30 -9.85
CA VAL A 709 -6.44 26.25 -8.85
C VAL A 709 -6.18 27.70 -9.29
N LEU A 710 -4.97 28.00 -9.78
CA LEU A 710 -4.62 29.32 -10.31
C LEU A 710 -5.46 29.68 -11.53
N ARG A 711 -5.73 28.72 -12.42
CA ARG A 711 -6.66 28.94 -13.54
C ARG A 711 -8.07 29.24 -13.05
N PHE A 712 -8.61 28.47 -12.12
CA PHE A 712 -9.96 28.69 -11.59
C PHE A 712 -10.10 30.07 -10.97
N ASN A 713 -9.09 30.54 -10.23
CA ASN A 713 -9.07 31.89 -9.66
C ASN A 713 -9.16 32.99 -10.72
N ASN A 714 -8.68 32.71 -11.93
CA ASN A 714 -8.71 33.65 -13.05
C ASN A 714 -9.96 33.49 -13.94
N ILE A 715 -10.89 32.58 -13.61
CA ILE A 715 -12.15 32.37 -14.33
C ILE A 715 -13.28 33.03 -13.51
N PRO A 716 -13.84 34.18 -13.96
CA PRO A 716 -14.87 34.90 -13.20
C PRO A 716 -16.12 34.09 -12.85
N GLN A 717 -16.41 33.06 -13.63
CA GLN A 717 -17.57 32.17 -13.44
C GLN A 717 -17.35 31.13 -12.33
N ALA A 718 -16.10 30.85 -11.92
CA ALA A 718 -15.78 29.96 -10.82
C ALA A 718 -15.72 30.76 -9.49
N LYS A 719 -16.79 30.70 -8.70
CA LYS A 719 -16.96 31.51 -7.46
C LYS A 719 -16.49 30.80 -6.19
N SER A 720 -16.29 29.49 -6.23
CA SER A 720 -15.86 28.69 -5.08
C SER A 720 -14.94 27.55 -5.53
N HIS A 721 -13.87 27.32 -4.77
CA HIS A 721 -12.82 26.36 -5.10
C HIS A 721 -12.81 25.22 -4.09
N ALA A 722 -12.98 23.99 -4.58
CA ALA A 722 -12.81 22.79 -3.77
C ALA A 722 -11.54 22.06 -4.20
N MET A 723 -10.62 21.80 -3.26
CA MET A 723 -9.41 21.02 -3.51
C MET A 723 -9.46 19.74 -2.69
N LEU A 724 -9.50 18.60 -3.38
CA LEU A 724 -9.42 17.30 -2.73
C LEU A 724 -8.01 16.73 -2.90
N VAL A 725 -7.22 16.78 -1.82
CA VAL A 725 -5.92 16.11 -1.76
C VAL A 725 -6.17 14.65 -1.36
N SER A 726 -6.29 13.77 -2.34
CA SER A 726 -6.19 12.34 -2.10
C SER A 726 -4.75 12.02 -1.71
N GLN A 727 -4.49 11.76 -0.43
CA GLN A 727 -3.51 10.72 -0.09
C GLN A 727 -4.22 9.39 -0.25
N CYS A 728 -3.44 8.41 -0.71
CA CYS A 728 -3.83 7.04 -1.00
C CYS A 728 -4.51 6.82 -2.38
N LEU A 729 -4.51 5.62 -2.95
CA LEU A 729 -4.51 4.27 -2.35
C LEU A 729 -4.04 3.26 -3.48
N PRO A 730 -4.26 1.94 -3.41
CA PRO A 730 -3.36 0.90 -3.88
C PRO A 730 -3.93 0.21 -5.13
N LEU A 731 -3.49 0.61 -6.32
CA LEU A 731 -4.02 -0.04 -7.52
C LEU A 731 -3.42 -1.42 -7.80
N LEU A 732 -2.31 -1.79 -7.15
CA LEU A 732 -1.68 -3.10 -7.39
C LEU A 732 -2.38 -4.28 -6.68
N ASN A 733 -3.08 -4.04 -5.56
CA ASN A 733 -3.93 -5.07 -4.94
C ASN A 733 -5.28 -5.22 -5.66
N ARG A 734 -5.72 -4.22 -6.43
CA ARG A 734 -6.86 -4.38 -7.33
C ARG A 734 -6.47 -5.06 -8.62
N VAL A 735 -5.26 -4.85 -9.15
CA VAL A 735 -4.79 -5.55 -10.36
C VAL A 735 -4.41 -7.02 -10.08
N MET A 736 -3.86 -7.35 -8.90
CA MET A 736 -3.66 -8.76 -8.50
C MET A 736 -4.97 -9.45 -8.10
N ALA A 737 -5.92 -8.73 -7.50
CA ALA A 737 -7.29 -9.23 -7.34
C ALA A 737 -8.04 -9.32 -8.67
N TRP A 738 -7.67 -8.57 -9.71
CA TRP A 738 -8.27 -8.64 -11.05
C TRP A 738 -7.69 -9.79 -11.90
N VAL A 739 -6.43 -10.17 -11.68
CA VAL A 739 -5.85 -11.38 -12.31
C VAL A 739 -6.32 -12.67 -11.63
N MET A 740 -6.77 -12.61 -10.36
CA MET A 740 -7.39 -13.74 -9.66
C MET A 740 -8.92 -13.65 -9.51
N SER A 741 -9.54 -12.59 -10.04
CA SER A 741 -11.00 -12.43 -10.08
C SER A 741 -11.41 -11.95 -11.47
N PHE A 742 -11.68 -12.91 -12.35
CA PHE A 742 -12.56 -12.71 -13.50
C PHE A 742 -13.78 -13.63 -13.32
N PRO A 743 -15.03 -13.14 -13.40
CA PRO A 743 -15.50 -11.76 -13.22
C PRO A 743 -16.74 -11.62 -12.30
N CYS A 744 -16.88 -10.48 -11.62
CA CYS A 744 -18.19 -10.00 -11.12
C CYS A 744 -18.63 -8.75 -11.90
N CYS A 745 -19.66 -8.98 -12.72
CA CYS A 745 -20.63 -8.12 -13.40
C CYS A 745 -20.46 -6.59 -13.51
N GLY A 746 -20.50 -6.15 -14.77
CA GLY A 746 -20.91 -4.83 -15.24
C GLY A 746 -21.18 -4.85 -16.75
N SER A 747 -22.29 -5.49 -17.14
CA SER A 747 -23.01 -5.45 -18.43
C SER A 747 -22.27 -5.83 -19.74
N ASN A 748 -22.79 -6.89 -20.38
CA ASN A 748 -22.51 -7.39 -21.73
C ASN A 748 -21.20 -8.18 -21.95
N ALA A 749 -21.12 -9.35 -21.31
CA ALA A 749 -20.61 -10.59 -21.92
C ALA A 749 -21.28 -11.78 -21.21
N ALA A 750 -21.62 -12.82 -21.97
CA ALA A 750 -22.46 -13.94 -21.53
C ALA A 750 -21.79 -14.82 -20.46
N PHE A 751 -21.99 -14.50 -19.19
CA PHE A 751 -21.96 -15.38 -18.01
C PHE A 751 -22.69 -14.64 -16.86
N PRO A 752 -24.04 -14.71 -16.79
CA PRO A 752 -24.80 -13.90 -15.83
C PRO A 752 -25.11 -14.66 -14.53
N VAL A 753 -25.02 -13.90 -13.42
CA VAL A 753 -25.97 -13.87 -12.28
C VAL A 753 -26.05 -15.10 -11.36
N THR A 754 -25.40 -15.02 -10.18
CA THR A 754 -25.94 -15.44 -8.83
C THR A 754 -24.88 -15.43 -7.70
N ALA A 755 -23.58 -15.31 -7.95
CA ALA A 755 -22.55 -15.36 -6.89
C ALA A 755 -22.31 -14.02 -6.15
N GLN A 756 -23.36 -13.33 -5.70
CA GLN A 756 -23.25 -11.95 -5.19
C GLN A 756 -22.85 -11.78 -3.70
N GLY A 757 -22.32 -12.80 -3.01
CA GLY A 757 -21.90 -12.60 -1.62
C GLY A 757 -20.87 -13.56 -1.01
N LEU A 758 -20.10 -14.29 -1.82
CA LEU A 758 -19.03 -15.17 -1.31
C LEU A 758 -17.80 -14.33 -0.90
N CYS A 759 -17.85 -13.67 0.26
CA CYS A 759 -16.76 -12.80 0.74
C CYS A 759 -16.33 -13.14 2.18
N SER A 760 -16.09 -14.43 2.45
CA SER A 760 -15.28 -14.87 3.60
C SER A 760 -14.30 -15.97 3.17
N HIS A 761 -13.11 -16.04 3.79
CA HIS A 761 -12.05 -17.00 3.46
C HIS A 761 -12.52 -18.48 3.45
N TYR A 762 -13.58 -18.75 4.21
CA TYR A 762 -14.23 -20.04 4.33
C TYR A 762 -14.89 -20.53 3.02
N HIS A 763 -15.51 -19.62 2.26
CA HIS A 763 -16.28 -19.97 1.06
C HIS A 763 -15.43 -20.11 -0.22
N MET A 764 -14.20 -19.56 -0.23
CA MET A 764 -13.31 -19.56 -1.41
C MET A 764 -12.37 -20.77 -1.48
N ARG A 765 -12.03 -21.36 -0.33
CA ARG A 765 -11.14 -22.54 -0.24
C ARG A 765 -11.61 -23.76 -1.04
N PRO A 766 -12.90 -24.13 -1.04
CA PRO A 766 -13.40 -25.27 -1.82
C PRO A 766 -13.17 -25.09 -3.34
N TYR A 767 -13.39 -23.88 -3.85
CA TYR A 767 -13.14 -23.53 -5.26
C TYR A 767 -11.66 -23.69 -5.62
N GLN A 768 -10.76 -23.17 -4.78
CA GLN A 768 -9.31 -23.26 -5.00
C GLN A 768 -8.84 -24.72 -5.04
N ILE A 769 -9.29 -25.54 -4.08
CA ILE A 769 -8.95 -26.97 -4.03
C ILE A 769 -9.44 -27.68 -5.31
N CYS A 770 -10.69 -27.43 -5.73
CA CYS A 770 -11.24 -28.06 -6.92
C CYS A 770 -10.52 -27.62 -8.21
N VAL A 771 -10.14 -26.35 -8.33
CA VAL A 771 -9.33 -25.86 -9.45
C VAL A 771 -7.97 -26.55 -9.48
N MET A 772 -7.31 -26.70 -8.34
CA MET A 772 -6.02 -27.39 -8.25
C MET A 772 -6.12 -28.88 -8.62
N LEU A 773 -7.16 -29.58 -8.14
CA LEU A 773 -7.36 -31.00 -8.42
C LEU A 773 -7.76 -31.27 -9.88
N CYS A 774 -8.51 -30.35 -10.50
CA CYS A 774 -8.96 -30.47 -11.88
C CYS A 774 -8.01 -29.82 -12.90
N ALA A 775 -6.92 -29.20 -12.45
CA ALA A 775 -6.00 -28.42 -13.28
C ALA A 775 -5.48 -29.22 -14.48
N ASP A 776 -5.05 -30.46 -14.23
CA ASP A 776 -4.61 -31.37 -15.28
C ASP A 776 -4.82 -32.85 -14.90
N HIS A 777 -4.84 -33.73 -15.91
CA HIS A 777 -4.87 -35.18 -15.71
C HIS A 777 -4.00 -35.91 -16.74
N GLY A 778 -2.91 -35.27 -17.16
CA GLY A 778 -1.93 -35.81 -18.09
C GLY A 778 -2.37 -35.75 -19.56
N PRO A 779 -1.44 -36.10 -20.47
CA PRO A 779 -1.56 -35.80 -21.91
C PRO A 779 -2.53 -36.72 -22.67
N CYS A 780 -2.97 -37.82 -22.06
CA CYS A 780 -3.76 -38.86 -22.73
C CYS A 780 -5.27 -38.58 -22.76
N VAL A 781 -5.74 -37.56 -22.04
CA VAL A 781 -7.16 -37.20 -22.04
C VAL A 781 -7.50 -36.38 -23.28
N SER A 782 -8.75 -36.49 -23.78
CA SER A 782 -9.17 -35.90 -25.05
C SER A 782 -8.77 -34.43 -25.23
N GLY A 783 -8.98 -33.60 -24.20
CA GLY A 783 -8.63 -32.18 -24.25
C GLY A 783 -7.12 -31.94 -24.36
N ALA A 784 -6.35 -32.61 -23.50
CA ALA A 784 -4.89 -32.48 -23.51
C ALA A 784 -4.29 -32.98 -24.82
N HIS A 785 -4.77 -34.12 -25.33
CA HIS A 785 -4.33 -34.67 -26.60
C HIS A 785 -4.59 -33.71 -27.77
N ASN A 786 -5.81 -33.19 -27.89
CA ASN A 786 -6.14 -32.22 -28.95
C ASN A 786 -5.31 -30.94 -28.87
N THR A 787 -5.08 -30.43 -27.65
CA THR A 787 -4.22 -29.27 -27.44
C THR A 787 -2.77 -29.55 -27.84
N ILE A 788 -2.24 -30.72 -27.50
CA ILE A 788 -0.89 -31.16 -27.87
C ILE A 788 -0.75 -31.29 -29.39
N VAL A 789 -1.70 -31.96 -30.06
CA VAL A 789 -1.68 -32.15 -31.52
C VAL A 789 -1.72 -30.78 -32.22
N THR A 790 -2.58 -29.88 -31.75
CA THR A 790 -2.72 -28.53 -32.32
C THR A 790 -1.47 -27.67 -32.09
N ALA A 791 -0.86 -27.76 -30.90
CA ALA A 791 0.39 -27.08 -30.60
C ALA A 791 1.55 -27.62 -31.46
N ARG A 792 1.63 -28.93 -31.66
CA ARG A 792 2.60 -29.60 -32.54
C ARG A 792 2.40 -29.26 -34.03
N ALA A 793 1.20 -28.86 -34.42
CA ALA A 793 0.91 -28.31 -35.75
C ALA A 793 1.36 -26.84 -35.92
N GLY A 794 2.06 -26.28 -34.94
CA GLY A 794 2.62 -24.92 -35.01
C GLY A 794 1.61 -23.82 -34.71
N LYS A 795 0.45 -24.14 -34.14
CA LYS A 795 -0.60 -23.17 -33.84
C LYS A 795 -0.28 -22.34 -32.60
N ASP A 796 -0.92 -21.17 -32.50
CA ASP A 796 -0.80 -20.27 -31.37
C ASP A 796 -1.45 -20.83 -30.10
N LEU A 797 -1.22 -20.17 -28.96
CA LEU A 797 -1.71 -20.62 -27.66
C LEU A 797 -3.24 -20.72 -27.62
N VAL A 798 -3.94 -19.73 -28.17
CA VAL A 798 -5.40 -19.66 -28.10
C VAL A 798 -6.01 -20.76 -28.96
N SER A 799 -5.53 -20.93 -30.19
CA SER A 799 -5.96 -22.03 -31.06
C SER A 799 -5.74 -23.40 -30.42
N SER A 800 -4.59 -23.61 -29.78
CA SER A 800 -4.24 -24.88 -29.14
C SER A 800 -5.12 -25.15 -27.90
N LEU A 801 -5.37 -24.11 -27.10
CA LEU A 801 -6.25 -24.18 -25.94
C LEU A 801 -7.70 -24.49 -26.36
N VAL A 802 -8.25 -23.70 -27.28
CA VAL A 802 -9.64 -23.87 -27.76
C VAL A 802 -9.85 -25.26 -28.36
N SER A 803 -8.89 -25.79 -29.12
CA SER A 803 -9.00 -27.15 -29.67
C SER A 803 -9.13 -28.23 -28.60
N GLY A 804 -8.52 -28.05 -27.43
CA GLY A 804 -8.69 -28.95 -26.29
C GLY A 804 -9.99 -28.70 -25.53
N LEU A 805 -10.35 -27.44 -25.31
CA LEU A 805 -11.58 -27.05 -24.61
C LEU A 805 -12.84 -27.54 -25.34
N LEU A 806 -12.84 -27.55 -26.68
CA LEU A 806 -13.96 -28.06 -27.49
C LEU A 806 -14.23 -29.56 -27.28
N THR A 807 -13.34 -30.29 -26.62
CA THR A 807 -13.58 -31.70 -26.24
C THR A 807 -14.31 -31.84 -24.91
N ILE A 808 -14.39 -30.76 -24.11
CA ILE A 808 -15.07 -30.78 -22.81
C ILE A 808 -16.58 -30.80 -23.04
N GLY A 809 -17.24 -31.78 -22.44
CA GLY A 809 -18.66 -32.06 -22.62
C GLY A 809 -19.07 -33.38 -21.95
N PRO A 810 -20.13 -34.04 -22.42
CA PRO A 810 -20.77 -35.15 -21.69
C PRO A 810 -19.87 -36.38 -21.50
N ARG A 811 -18.83 -36.55 -22.34
CA ARG A 811 -17.90 -37.69 -22.24
C ARG A 811 -16.55 -37.34 -21.61
N PHE A 812 -16.23 -36.05 -21.51
CA PHE A 812 -14.97 -35.56 -20.95
C PHE A 812 -15.23 -34.28 -20.15
N GLY A 813 -15.13 -34.36 -18.82
CA GLY A 813 -15.36 -33.23 -17.91
C GLY A 813 -16.80 -33.05 -17.41
N GLY A 814 -17.81 -33.59 -18.11
CA GLY A 814 -19.22 -33.48 -17.70
C GLY A 814 -19.64 -34.31 -16.48
N ALA A 815 -18.78 -35.21 -15.99
CA ALA A 815 -19.13 -36.15 -14.92
C ALA A 815 -19.39 -35.47 -13.56
N ILE A 816 -18.78 -34.31 -13.31
CA ILE A 816 -18.97 -33.52 -12.07
C ILE A 816 -20.41 -33.02 -11.98
N ASP A 817 -20.87 -32.42 -13.07
CA ASP A 817 -22.18 -31.79 -13.18
C ASP A 817 -23.31 -32.84 -13.19
N ASP A 818 -23.09 -33.95 -13.89
CA ASP A 818 -24.00 -35.09 -13.87
C ASP A 818 -24.08 -35.70 -12.46
N ALA A 819 -22.96 -35.90 -11.77
CA ALA A 819 -22.98 -36.45 -10.41
C ALA A 819 -23.75 -35.54 -9.44
N ALA A 820 -23.52 -34.23 -9.50
CA ALA A 820 -24.27 -33.27 -8.70
C ALA A 820 -25.78 -33.37 -9.00
N ARG A 821 -26.18 -33.35 -10.27
CA ARG A 821 -27.59 -33.41 -10.68
C ARG A 821 -28.28 -34.68 -10.17
N TYR A 822 -27.67 -35.85 -10.38
CA TYR A 822 -28.27 -37.13 -10.02
C TYR A 822 -28.29 -37.38 -8.50
N PHE A 823 -27.22 -37.04 -7.77
CA PHE A 823 -27.21 -37.17 -6.31
C PHE A 823 -28.19 -36.22 -5.64
N LYS A 824 -28.28 -34.97 -6.13
CA LYS A 824 -29.23 -33.99 -5.63
C LYS A 824 -30.68 -34.45 -5.85
N ASP A 825 -31.03 -34.86 -7.07
CA ASP A 825 -32.39 -35.30 -7.41
C ASP A 825 -32.83 -36.51 -6.58
N ALA A 826 -31.93 -37.48 -6.40
CA ALA A 826 -32.20 -38.68 -5.62
C ALA A 826 -32.39 -38.39 -4.13
N TYR A 827 -31.52 -37.54 -3.55
CA TYR A 827 -31.62 -37.12 -2.17
C TYR A 827 -32.90 -36.30 -1.91
N ASP A 828 -33.19 -35.31 -2.75
CA ASP A 828 -34.35 -34.43 -2.59
C ASP A 828 -35.70 -35.15 -2.75
N LYS A 829 -35.73 -36.26 -3.49
CA LYS A 829 -36.89 -37.16 -3.61
C LYS A 829 -36.98 -38.20 -2.47
N ASN A 830 -36.06 -38.16 -1.50
CA ASN A 830 -35.94 -39.13 -0.41
C ASN A 830 -35.79 -40.58 -0.90
N LEU A 831 -35.14 -40.80 -2.05
CA LEU A 831 -34.85 -42.16 -2.52
C LEU A 831 -33.74 -42.77 -1.69
N THR A 832 -33.93 -44.01 -1.25
CA THR A 832 -32.83 -44.76 -0.63
C THR A 832 -31.71 -45.01 -1.66
N PRO A 833 -30.44 -45.16 -1.22
CA PRO A 833 -29.33 -45.51 -2.11
C PRO A 833 -29.60 -46.75 -2.98
N TYR A 834 -30.32 -47.74 -2.42
CA TYR A 834 -30.77 -48.93 -3.15
C TYR A 834 -31.72 -48.57 -4.30
N GLU A 835 -32.80 -47.82 -4.01
CA GLU A 835 -33.80 -47.42 -5.00
C GLU A 835 -33.17 -46.56 -6.11
N PHE A 836 -32.31 -45.61 -5.74
CA PHE A 836 -31.59 -44.78 -6.70
C PHE A 836 -30.75 -45.62 -7.66
N VAL A 837 -29.86 -46.48 -7.16
CA VAL A 837 -28.94 -47.26 -7.99
C VAL A 837 -29.68 -48.27 -8.86
N GLU A 838 -30.68 -48.98 -8.32
CA GLU A 838 -31.46 -49.93 -9.12
C GLU A 838 -32.34 -49.23 -10.16
N SER A 839 -32.86 -48.02 -9.87
CA SER A 839 -33.59 -47.22 -10.86
C SER A 839 -32.70 -46.81 -12.04
N MET A 840 -31.44 -46.43 -11.78
CA MET A 840 -30.45 -46.07 -12.80
C MET A 840 -30.08 -47.28 -13.66
N LYS A 841 -29.87 -48.43 -13.01
CA LYS A 841 -29.63 -49.71 -13.69
C LYS A 841 -30.79 -50.11 -14.59
N LYS A 842 -32.05 -49.96 -14.14
CA LYS A 842 -33.25 -50.23 -14.95
C LYS A 842 -33.33 -49.33 -16.18
N LYS A 843 -32.84 -48.09 -16.09
CA LYS A 843 -32.74 -47.15 -17.21
C LYS A 843 -31.53 -47.42 -18.12
N GLY A 844 -30.65 -48.36 -17.77
CA GLY A 844 -29.40 -48.64 -18.49
C GLY A 844 -28.34 -47.55 -18.32
N ILE A 845 -28.47 -46.68 -17.31
CA ILE A 845 -27.56 -45.55 -17.06
C ILE A 845 -26.62 -45.93 -15.92
N ARG A 846 -25.31 -45.75 -16.13
CA ARG A 846 -24.32 -45.89 -15.04
C ARG A 846 -24.41 -44.68 -14.13
N VAL A 847 -24.30 -44.88 -12.83
CA VAL A 847 -24.35 -43.80 -11.83
C VAL A 847 -23.15 -42.86 -12.05
N PRO A 848 -23.36 -41.58 -12.44
CA PRO A 848 -22.27 -40.62 -12.59
C PRO A 848 -21.58 -40.37 -11.25
N GLY A 849 -20.27 -40.17 -11.27
CA GLY A 849 -19.48 -40.03 -10.04
C GLY A 849 -19.11 -41.34 -9.34
N ILE A 850 -19.60 -42.50 -9.80
CA ILE A 850 -19.27 -43.83 -9.25
C ILE A 850 -18.47 -44.66 -10.26
N GLY A 851 -17.38 -45.25 -9.78
CA GLY A 851 -16.53 -46.17 -10.52
C GLY A 851 -15.15 -45.61 -10.82
N HIS A 852 -14.13 -46.46 -10.71
CA HIS A 852 -12.76 -46.13 -11.05
C HIS A 852 -12.07 -47.30 -11.77
N ARG A 853 -11.10 -47.00 -12.65
CA ARG A 853 -10.34 -48.01 -13.41
C ARG A 853 -9.35 -48.82 -12.55
N ILE A 854 -8.60 -48.12 -11.69
CA ILE A 854 -7.55 -48.70 -10.83
C ILE A 854 -7.97 -48.79 -9.35
N LYS A 855 -8.52 -47.71 -8.78
CA LYS A 855 -8.94 -47.59 -7.38
C LYS A 855 -10.12 -48.51 -7.06
N ARG A 856 -10.13 -48.98 -5.81
CA ARG A 856 -11.05 -50.00 -5.27
C ARG A 856 -11.41 -49.69 -3.81
N GLY A 857 -12.35 -50.41 -3.21
CA GLY A 857 -12.78 -50.19 -1.83
C GLY A 857 -11.65 -50.27 -0.79
N ASP A 858 -10.65 -51.10 -1.07
CA ASP A 858 -9.41 -51.32 -0.28
C ASP A 858 -8.26 -50.35 -0.63
N ASN A 859 -8.32 -49.70 -1.80
CA ASN A 859 -7.35 -48.71 -2.26
C ASN A 859 -8.08 -47.52 -2.87
N ARG A 860 -8.60 -46.66 -1.99
CA ARG A 860 -9.40 -45.49 -2.36
C ARG A 860 -8.55 -44.38 -2.96
N ASP A 861 -9.21 -43.47 -3.68
CA ASP A 861 -8.56 -42.27 -4.22
C ASP A 861 -8.31 -41.26 -3.09
N LYS A 862 -7.04 -40.89 -2.87
CA LYS A 862 -6.66 -39.94 -1.83
C LYS A 862 -7.29 -38.56 -2.04
N ARG A 863 -7.57 -38.17 -3.28
CA ARG A 863 -8.26 -36.90 -3.58
C ARG A 863 -9.68 -36.91 -3.00
N VAL A 864 -10.38 -38.02 -3.15
CA VAL A 864 -11.74 -38.19 -2.63
C VAL A 864 -11.74 -38.18 -1.09
N GLU A 865 -10.80 -38.89 -0.46
CA GLU A 865 -10.66 -38.89 1.01
C GLU A 865 -10.39 -37.48 1.56
N LEU A 866 -9.51 -36.71 0.91
CA LEU A 866 -9.20 -35.34 1.31
C LEU A 866 -10.41 -34.40 1.16
N LEU A 867 -11.19 -34.54 0.08
CA LEU A 867 -12.41 -33.75 -0.12
C LEU A 867 -13.49 -34.09 0.91
N GLN A 868 -13.65 -35.37 1.26
CA GLN A 868 -14.57 -35.81 2.31
C GLN A 868 -14.16 -35.26 3.68
N LEU A 869 -12.87 -35.37 4.03
CA LEU A 869 -12.34 -34.83 5.28
C LEU A 869 -12.55 -33.31 5.33
N PHE A 870 -12.22 -32.61 4.25
CA PHE A 870 -12.41 -31.18 4.14
C PHE A 870 -13.89 -30.79 4.33
N ALA A 871 -14.82 -31.46 3.65
CA ALA A 871 -16.24 -31.21 3.78
C ALA A 871 -16.70 -31.36 5.24
N ARG A 872 -16.36 -32.49 5.89
CA ARG A 872 -16.77 -32.80 7.26
C ARG A 872 -16.17 -31.86 8.30
N THR A 873 -14.93 -31.42 8.11
CA THR A 873 -14.26 -30.52 9.05
C THR A 873 -14.77 -29.09 8.92
N ASN A 874 -15.12 -28.66 7.71
CA ASN A 874 -15.38 -27.25 7.45
C ASN A 874 -16.89 -26.97 7.33
N PHE A 875 -17.70 -27.80 6.66
CA PHE A 875 -19.07 -27.45 6.30
C PHE A 875 -20.10 -27.62 7.43
N PRO A 876 -21.08 -26.71 7.57
CA PRO A 876 -22.14 -26.84 8.57
C PRO A 876 -23.08 -28.02 8.28
N SER A 877 -23.14 -28.45 7.03
CA SER A 877 -23.89 -29.62 6.59
C SER A 877 -23.16 -30.29 5.43
N VAL A 878 -23.18 -31.63 5.42
CA VAL A 878 -22.53 -32.49 4.40
C VAL A 878 -23.50 -33.54 3.85
N LYS A 879 -24.79 -33.17 3.74
CA LYS A 879 -25.88 -34.12 3.48
C LYS A 879 -25.77 -34.81 2.12
N TYR A 880 -25.33 -34.11 1.08
CA TYR A 880 -25.18 -34.68 -0.26
C TYR A 880 -23.91 -35.54 -0.36
N MET A 881 -22.83 -35.12 0.31
CA MET A 881 -21.61 -35.93 0.45
C MET A 881 -21.90 -37.24 1.18
N GLU A 882 -22.61 -37.20 2.31
CA GLU A 882 -22.97 -38.42 3.05
C GLU A 882 -23.91 -39.32 2.25
N TYR A 883 -24.86 -38.75 1.50
CA TYR A 883 -25.69 -39.55 0.59
C TYR A 883 -24.85 -40.26 -0.48
N ALA A 884 -23.87 -39.56 -1.09
CA ALA A 884 -22.97 -40.16 -2.07
C ALA A 884 -22.10 -41.28 -1.47
N VAL A 885 -21.67 -41.14 -0.21
CA VAL A 885 -20.95 -42.21 0.53
C VAL A 885 -21.85 -43.41 0.82
N GLN A 886 -23.13 -43.21 1.11
CA GLN A 886 -24.09 -44.31 1.26
C GLN A 886 -24.35 -45.02 -0.07
N VAL A 887 -24.43 -44.27 -1.18
CA VAL A 887 -24.50 -44.84 -2.53
C VAL A 887 -23.25 -45.67 -2.83
N GLU A 888 -22.06 -45.16 -2.53
CA GLU A 888 -20.80 -45.91 -2.66
C GLU A 888 -20.84 -47.22 -1.85
N THR A 889 -21.32 -47.15 -0.61
CA THR A 889 -21.41 -48.32 0.27
C THR A 889 -22.27 -49.40 -0.36
N TYR A 890 -23.42 -49.04 -0.96
CA TYR A 890 -24.24 -49.98 -1.69
C TYR A 890 -23.56 -50.48 -2.98
N THR A 891 -22.94 -49.62 -3.78
CA THR A 891 -22.32 -50.03 -5.05
C THR A 891 -21.11 -50.93 -4.85
N LEU A 892 -20.36 -50.78 -3.74
CA LEU A 892 -19.27 -51.66 -3.37
C LEU A 892 -19.73 -53.10 -3.08
N THR A 893 -20.98 -53.31 -2.67
CA THR A 893 -21.55 -54.67 -2.57
C THR A 893 -21.72 -55.37 -3.92
N LYS A 894 -21.77 -54.60 -5.02
CA LYS A 894 -21.91 -55.12 -6.38
C LYS A 894 -20.55 -55.41 -7.01
N ALA A 895 -19.60 -54.48 -6.89
CA ALA A 895 -18.23 -54.67 -7.38
C ALA A 895 -17.24 -53.74 -6.67
N ASN A 896 -16.06 -54.26 -6.36
CA ASN A 896 -15.05 -53.57 -5.55
C ASN A 896 -14.45 -52.32 -6.23
N ASN A 897 -14.62 -52.14 -7.54
CA ASN A 897 -14.14 -50.94 -8.26
C ASN A 897 -15.20 -49.84 -8.40
N LEU A 898 -16.41 -50.04 -7.88
CA LEU A 898 -17.50 -49.06 -7.88
C LEU A 898 -17.41 -48.12 -6.66
N VAL A 899 -16.24 -47.50 -6.51
CA VAL A 899 -15.95 -46.45 -5.51
C VAL A 899 -16.43 -45.07 -5.97
N LEU A 900 -16.65 -44.15 -5.03
CA LEU A 900 -16.87 -42.74 -5.35
C LEU A 900 -15.59 -42.18 -5.98
N ASN A 901 -15.72 -41.58 -7.17
CA ASN A 901 -14.59 -40.96 -7.86
C ASN A 901 -14.49 -39.47 -7.53
N VAL A 902 -13.41 -38.83 -7.99
CA VAL A 902 -13.16 -37.42 -7.71
C VAL A 902 -14.25 -36.50 -8.27
N ASP A 903 -14.82 -36.83 -9.43
CA ASP A 903 -15.89 -36.05 -10.05
C ASP A 903 -17.16 -36.07 -9.19
N GLY A 904 -17.53 -37.25 -8.68
CA GLY A 904 -18.65 -37.43 -7.76
C GLY A 904 -18.44 -36.70 -6.43
N ALA A 905 -17.22 -36.76 -5.89
CA ALA A 905 -16.88 -36.06 -4.66
C ALA A 905 -16.95 -34.54 -4.82
N ILE A 906 -16.45 -33.98 -5.92
CA ILE A 906 -16.54 -32.54 -6.21
C ILE A 906 -18.00 -32.11 -6.41
N GLY A 907 -18.79 -32.89 -7.16
CA GLY A 907 -20.21 -32.61 -7.36
C GLY A 907 -20.97 -32.53 -6.04
N SER A 908 -20.82 -33.52 -5.16
CA SER A 908 -21.46 -33.53 -3.85
C SER A 908 -20.96 -32.41 -2.91
N LEU A 909 -19.65 -32.14 -2.92
CA LEU A 909 -19.05 -31.04 -2.14
C LEU A 909 -19.67 -29.69 -2.53
N PHE A 910 -19.84 -29.43 -3.83
CA PHE A 910 -20.40 -28.18 -4.31
C PHE A 910 -21.88 -28.00 -3.94
N LEU A 911 -22.66 -29.08 -3.95
CA LEU A 911 -24.03 -29.04 -3.47
C LEU A 911 -24.11 -28.70 -1.98
N ASP A 912 -23.22 -29.30 -1.17
CA ASP A 912 -23.13 -29.02 0.26
C ASP A 912 -22.64 -27.60 0.54
N LEU A 913 -21.72 -27.07 -0.28
CA LEU A 913 -21.29 -25.67 -0.21
C LEU A 913 -22.45 -24.70 -0.49
N LEU A 914 -23.18 -24.93 -1.59
CA LEU A 914 -24.31 -24.08 -1.98
C LEU A 914 -25.40 -24.11 -0.89
N ALA A 915 -25.78 -25.31 -0.44
CA ALA A 915 -26.81 -25.49 0.58
C ALA A 915 -26.37 -25.03 1.98
N GLY A 916 -25.09 -25.20 2.33
CA GLY A 916 -24.52 -24.87 3.64
C GLY A 916 -24.13 -23.41 3.80
N SER A 917 -24.00 -22.65 2.71
CA SER A 917 -23.63 -21.22 2.76
C SER A 917 -24.70 -20.31 3.39
N GLY A 918 -25.96 -20.75 3.38
CA GLY A 918 -27.11 -19.92 3.80
C GLY A 918 -27.41 -18.74 2.86
N MET A 919 -26.72 -18.65 1.71
CA MET A 919 -26.80 -17.53 0.77
C MET A 919 -27.72 -17.78 -0.41
N PHE A 920 -28.01 -19.05 -0.71
CA PHE A 920 -28.79 -19.46 -1.87
C PHE A 920 -30.07 -20.14 -1.40
N THR A 921 -31.18 -19.74 -1.99
CA THR A 921 -32.47 -20.42 -1.85
C THR A 921 -32.42 -21.76 -2.58
N LYS A 922 -33.32 -22.69 -2.22
CA LYS A 922 -33.40 -24.01 -2.88
C LYS A 922 -33.57 -23.88 -4.41
N GLN A 923 -34.38 -22.91 -4.84
CA GLN A 923 -34.65 -22.66 -6.25
C GLN A 923 -33.41 -22.15 -7.00
N GLU A 924 -32.63 -21.25 -6.40
CA GLU A 924 -31.37 -20.79 -7.00
C GLU A 924 -30.35 -21.92 -7.12
N ILE A 925 -30.29 -22.82 -6.13
CA ILE A 925 -29.43 -24.01 -6.20
C ILE A 925 -29.87 -24.95 -7.33
N ASP A 926 -31.17 -25.13 -7.52
CA ASP A 926 -31.72 -25.91 -8.64
C ASP A 926 -31.30 -25.32 -9.99
N GLU A 927 -31.47 -24.00 -10.17
CA GLU A 927 -31.06 -23.30 -11.39
C GLU A 927 -29.54 -23.42 -11.64
N ILE A 928 -28.70 -23.22 -10.61
CA ILE A 928 -27.23 -23.31 -10.74
C ILE A 928 -26.79 -24.70 -11.22
N VAL A 929 -27.45 -25.76 -10.75
CA VAL A 929 -27.15 -27.14 -11.18
C VAL A 929 -27.72 -27.42 -12.57
N GLU A 930 -28.87 -26.86 -12.91
CA GLU A 930 -29.51 -27.05 -14.22
C GLU A 930 -28.74 -26.36 -15.36
N ILE A 931 -28.25 -25.13 -15.14
CA ILE A 931 -27.44 -24.39 -16.13
C ILE A 931 -26.06 -25.00 -16.38
N GLY A 932 -25.65 -25.98 -15.57
CA GLY A 932 -24.39 -26.68 -15.70
C GLY A 932 -23.19 -25.88 -15.20
N TYR A 933 -23.35 -25.12 -14.12
CA TYR A 933 -22.31 -24.23 -13.59
C TYR A 933 -21.01 -24.97 -13.22
N LEU A 934 -21.12 -26.24 -12.81
CA LEU A 934 -19.97 -27.08 -12.48
C LEU A 934 -19.14 -27.47 -13.70
N ASN A 935 -19.74 -27.49 -14.89
CA ASN A 935 -18.97 -27.63 -16.14
C ASN A 935 -18.08 -26.42 -16.37
N GLY A 936 -18.57 -25.21 -16.06
CA GLY A 936 -17.79 -23.97 -16.13
C GLY A 936 -16.56 -24.01 -15.22
N LEU A 937 -16.71 -24.53 -14.01
CA LEU A 937 -15.59 -24.74 -13.08
C LEU A 937 -14.55 -25.71 -13.64
N PHE A 938 -14.98 -26.82 -14.24
CA PHE A 938 -14.07 -27.78 -14.85
C PHE A 938 -13.33 -27.19 -16.06
N VAL A 939 -14.02 -26.42 -16.91
CA VAL A 939 -13.44 -25.71 -18.06
C VAL A 939 -12.35 -24.75 -17.60
N LEU A 940 -12.65 -23.94 -16.57
CA LEU A 940 -11.69 -23.00 -16.00
C LEU A 940 -10.45 -23.73 -15.45
N ALA A 941 -10.67 -24.75 -14.61
CA ALA A 941 -9.58 -25.51 -14.01
C ALA A 941 -8.71 -26.19 -15.08
N ARG A 942 -9.33 -26.91 -16.01
CA ARG A 942 -8.63 -27.69 -17.03
C ARG A 942 -7.85 -26.81 -18.01
N SER A 943 -8.27 -25.56 -18.22
CA SER A 943 -7.52 -24.61 -19.06
C SER A 943 -6.08 -24.43 -18.59
N ILE A 944 -5.80 -24.55 -17.29
CA ILE A 944 -4.46 -24.45 -16.70
C ILE A 944 -3.53 -25.53 -17.29
N GLY A 945 -3.96 -26.80 -17.23
CA GLY A 945 -3.21 -27.93 -17.77
C GLY A 945 -3.04 -27.87 -19.28
N LEU A 946 -4.08 -27.45 -20.02
CA LEU A 946 -4.02 -27.31 -21.47
C LEU A 946 -3.02 -26.23 -21.92
N ILE A 947 -3.00 -25.09 -21.22
CA ILE A 947 -1.98 -24.05 -21.43
C ILE A 947 -0.58 -24.62 -21.14
N GLY A 948 -0.43 -25.35 -20.03
CA GLY A 948 0.81 -26.04 -19.67
C GLY A 948 1.30 -26.98 -20.77
N HIS A 949 0.43 -27.84 -21.30
CA HIS A 949 0.76 -28.73 -22.41
C HIS A 949 1.15 -27.99 -23.68
N THR A 950 0.49 -26.87 -24.00
CA THR A 950 0.86 -26.06 -25.17
C THR A 950 2.28 -25.52 -25.05
N PHE A 951 2.62 -24.93 -23.89
CA PHE A 951 3.97 -24.43 -23.65
C PHE A 951 5.00 -25.56 -23.60
N ASP A 952 4.65 -26.71 -23.03
CA ASP A 952 5.52 -27.87 -22.99
C ASP A 952 5.88 -28.37 -24.39
N GLN A 953 4.90 -28.50 -25.30
CA GLN A 953 5.17 -28.91 -26.68
C GLN A 953 6.06 -27.90 -27.44
N LYS A 954 5.84 -26.60 -27.22
CA LYS A 954 6.67 -25.53 -27.82
C LYS A 954 8.09 -25.55 -27.28
N ARG A 955 8.25 -25.69 -25.96
CA ARG A 955 9.54 -25.79 -25.27
C ARG A 955 10.32 -27.02 -25.74
N LEU A 956 9.64 -28.16 -25.89
CA LEU A 956 10.22 -29.42 -26.37
C LEU A 956 10.44 -29.46 -27.90
N LYS A 957 10.07 -28.41 -28.63
CA LYS A 957 10.22 -28.29 -30.09
C LYS A 957 9.66 -29.51 -30.84
N GLN A 958 8.51 -30.02 -30.41
CA GLN A 958 7.94 -31.25 -30.93
C GLN A 958 7.47 -31.09 -32.39
N PRO A 959 7.76 -32.05 -33.28
CA PRO A 959 7.39 -31.96 -34.69
C PRO A 959 5.89 -32.22 -34.91
N LEU A 960 5.39 -31.89 -36.11
CA LEU A 960 4.00 -32.15 -36.52
C LEU A 960 3.59 -33.58 -36.19
N TYR A 961 2.43 -33.74 -35.55
CA TYR A 961 1.87 -35.05 -35.24
C TYR A 961 1.04 -35.57 -36.43
N ARG A 962 1.30 -36.81 -36.83
CA ARG A 962 0.47 -37.58 -37.78
C ARG A 962 0.14 -38.91 -37.12
N HIS A 963 -1.14 -39.28 -37.10
CA HIS A 963 -1.56 -40.53 -36.47
C HIS A 963 -1.02 -41.74 -37.25
N PRO A 964 -0.52 -42.80 -36.58
CA PRO A 964 0.00 -43.99 -37.24
C PRO A 964 -1.08 -44.70 -38.08
N TRP A 965 -0.70 -45.30 -39.19
CA TRP A 965 -1.66 -45.96 -40.10
C TRP A 965 -2.14 -47.30 -39.53
N GLU A 966 -1.30 -47.98 -38.77
CA GLU A 966 -1.59 -49.22 -38.06
C GLU A 966 -2.69 -49.09 -37.00
N ASP A 967 -2.92 -47.87 -36.49
CA ASP A 967 -3.97 -47.55 -35.51
C ASP A 967 -5.32 -47.20 -36.17
N VAL A 968 -5.41 -47.15 -37.52
CA VAL A 968 -6.62 -46.79 -38.27
C VAL A 968 -7.15 -47.98 -39.07
N LEU A 969 -8.35 -48.46 -38.72
CA LEU A 969 -9.06 -49.47 -39.51
C LEU A 969 -9.70 -48.81 -40.74
N TYR A 970 -9.12 -49.01 -41.92
CA TYR A 970 -9.68 -48.59 -43.19
C TYR A 970 -10.65 -49.65 -43.74
N THR A 971 -11.94 -49.53 -43.42
CA THR A 971 -13.00 -50.33 -44.08
C THR A 971 -13.43 -49.63 -45.37
N LYS A 972 -13.37 -50.34 -46.50
CA LYS A 972 -13.84 -49.83 -47.80
C LYS A 972 -15.35 -49.70 -47.86
#